data_AF-A0A7X7V9Z3-F1
#
_entry.id   AF-A0A7X7V9Z3-F1
#
_cell.length_a   1.000
_cell.length_b   1.000
_cell.length_c   1.000
_cell.angle_alpha   90.00
_cell.angle_beta   90.00
_cell.angle_gamma   90.00
#
_symmetry.space_group_name_H-M   'P 1'
#
loop_
_entity.id
_entity.type
_entity.pdbx_description
1 polymer ?
#
loop_
_entity_poly.entity_id
_entity_poly.type
_entity_poly.pdbx_seq_one_letter_code
_entity_poly.pdbx_strand_id
1 'polypeptide(L)'
;MSGFSVSAVLAVFAGAFLLPVLLIPYVVWTYRRRGTLGYGHALIAAGAVVYFMAVWTYTILPLPDAAELACVDGGPAPQLVPFASLSDIDLAANGWRDPAMWQLVLNVCLFIPFGMLVRHLVPSLRPVWVVAAGAATSLLVELTQLTGIWGLYPCAYRTFDVDDLLTNTVGAAVGVAFAPVLRLVPGQQVLPQDRPRVVGRGRRVLGMAVDYVSVIVVSFAIYLPLALAARDGRWFGDDVPYTALYAWVTLAVAVVVLLGVPWFGGGVTPGQLTTFVRPVRVADQNPPRRAAMLIRWACGSGGYFVLLSLSAITGRPALSWVATAWLVVSVIVVVAVHPRGLSGYASGLTVADARDPSVVASRARAADPRSLARAVVFLLTALYLAITALTAVGTLVPAVGLAFGLLGALALVAATLALLPFLVATGVITVRREGLSAASVLPLGAAVGLIGLVVLLGVALAGGITWLMSVTLALVAVTGYLGFLFVAFLLYGQWYARRPPDLPVDAVVVLGSRVFDDRVPPLLAGRIDRGIEVLRASWQADPDAATVLVCSGGRGPDETVAEGDAMADYALARGVPQARVLRETASHSTQENLTLSKALLQRLGLGTSMVVATNDYHAFRAGIVAREQGVSAQVVGAPTARYYFPSAVLREFVGVLARNPLLHVGVATALALGVGALVQLLLG
;
A
#
# COMPACT_ATOMS: atom_id res chain seq x y z
N MET A 1 7.44 -16.93 34.67
CA MET A 1 6.89 -16.55 33.34
C MET A 1 6.99 -15.04 33.03
N SER A 2 7.39 -14.17 33.98
CA SER A 2 7.51 -12.71 33.81
C SER A 2 8.81 -12.23 33.14
N GLY A 3 9.93 -12.96 33.25
CA GLY A 3 11.21 -12.57 32.64
C GLY A 3 11.29 -12.80 31.12
N PHE A 4 10.61 -13.84 30.61
CA PHE A 4 10.54 -14.15 29.17
C PHE A 4 9.78 -13.07 28.40
N SER A 5 8.71 -12.52 28.96
CA SER A 5 7.92 -11.46 28.33
C SER A 5 8.68 -10.13 28.28
N VAL A 6 9.42 -9.75 29.32
CA VAL A 6 10.23 -8.51 29.33
C VAL A 6 11.39 -8.60 28.33
N SER A 7 12.10 -9.74 28.30
CA SER A 7 13.19 -9.99 27.35
C SER A 7 12.67 -10.02 25.90
N ALA A 8 11.55 -10.67 25.64
CA ALA A 8 10.90 -10.69 24.32
C ALA A 8 10.44 -9.29 23.89
N VAL A 9 9.87 -8.50 24.82
CA VAL A 9 9.46 -7.11 24.54
C VAL A 9 10.68 -6.24 24.21
N LEU A 10 11.78 -6.34 24.97
CA LEU A 10 13.02 -5.62 24.68
C LEU A 10 13.63 -6.02 23.34
N ALA A 11 13.63 -7.30 23.00
CA ALA A 11 14.10 -7.80 21.71
C ALA A 11 13.27 -7.29 20.54
N VAL A 12 11.93 -7.34 20.68
CA VAL A 12 11.00 -6.84 19.67
C VAL A 12 11.13 -5.31 19.54
N PHE A 13 11.31 -4.58 20.64
CA PHE A 13 11.45 -3.13 20.63
C PHE A 13 12.79 -2.68 20.03
N ALA A 14 13.89 -3.31 20.44
CA ALA A 14 15.22 -3.08 19.88
C ALA A 14 15.27 -3.47 18.39
N GLY A 15 14.68 -4.61 18.02
CA GLY A 15 14.53 -5.05 16.64
C GLY A 15 13.70 -4.08 15.80
N ALA A 16 12.58 -3.57 16.32
CA ALA A 16 11.74 -2.60 15.62
C ALA A 16 12.44 -1.25 15.39
N PHE A 17 13.34 -0.83 16.29
CA PHE A 17 14.12 0.40 16.13
C PHE A 17 15.35 0.23 15.25
N LEU A 18 16.09 -0.89 15.41
CA LEU A 18 17.30 -1.18 14.64
C LEU A 18 16.99 -1.55 13.19
N LEU A 19 15.85 -2.21 12.93
CA LEU A 19 15.54 -2.70 11.59
C LEU A 19 15.43 -1.58 10.54
N PRO A 20 14.74 -0.45 10.76
CA PRO A 20 14.78 0.69 9.83
C PRO A 20 16.19 1.28 9.66
N VAL A 21 16.96 1.38 10.74
CA VAL A 21 18.31 1.97 10.75
C VAL A 21 19.30 1.10 9.96
N LEU A 22 19.18 -0.23 10.04
CA LEU A 22 20.03 -1.18 9.35
C LEU A 22 19.56 -1.46 7.90
N LEU A 23 18.24 -1.53 7.70
CA LEU A 23 17.64 -1.86 6.40
C LEU A 23 17.79 -0.72 5.39
N ILE A 24 17.67 0.54 5.81
CA ILE A 24 17.70 1.67 4.88
C ILE A 24 19.05 1.87 4.20
N PRO A 25 20.20 1.85 4.91
CA PRO A 25 21.51 1.87 4.27
C PRO A 25 21.70 0.71 3.27
N TYR A 26 21.24 -0.49 3.62
CA TYR A 26 21.27 -1.64 2.72
C TYR A 26 20.38 -1.41 1.49
N VAL A 27 19.17 -0.89 1.68
CA VAL A 27 18.23 -0.57 0.60
C VAL A 27 18.82 0.48 -0.33
N VAL A 28 19.43 1.54 0.22
CA VAL A 28 20.13 2.58 -0.54
C VAL A 28 21.31 1.98 -1.32
N TRP A 29 22.13 1.17 -0.68
CA TRP A 29 23.27 0.49 -1.31
C TRP A 29 22.82 -0.43 -2.45
N THR A 30 21.79 -1.23 -2.22
CA THR A 30 21.21 -2.16 -3.21
C THR A 30 20.61 -1.39 -4.37
N TYR A 31 19.87 -0.32 -4.10
CA TYR A 31 19.26 0.52 -5.12
C TYR A 31 20.33 1.20 -5.99
N ARG A 32 21.42 1.69 -5.39
CA ARG A 32 22.55 2.25 -6.13
C ARG A 32 23.26 1.21 -6.96
N ARG A 33 23.47 -0.01 -6.44
CA ARG A 33 24.14 -1.08 -7.19
C ARG A 33 23.29 -1.68 -8.33
N ARG A 34 21.98 -1.80 -8.15
CA ARG A 34 21.11 -2.59 -9.04
C ARG A 34 20.09 -1.75 -9.81
N GLY A 35 19.98 -0.46 -9.51
CA GLY A 35 19.05 0.50 -10.12
C GLY A 35 17.57 0.25 -9.80
N THR A 36 17.26 -0.79 -9.02
CA THR A 36 15.91 -1.15 -8.57
C THR A 36 16.02 -1.79 -7.19
N LEU A 37 14.99 -1.63 -6.37
CA LEU A 37 14.87 -2.38 -5.13
C LEU A 37 14.50 -3.83 -5.46
N GLY A 38 13.45 -4.05 -6.26
CA GLY A 38 12.88 -5.38 -6.53
C GLY A 38 12.25 -6.00 -5.26
N TYR A 39 11.01 -6.47 -5.35
CA TYR A 39 10.31 -7.02 -4.17
C TYR A 39 11.09 -8.18 -3.53
N GLY A 40 11.64 -9.09 -4.34
CA GLY A 40 12.44 -10.21 -3.84
C GLY A 40 13.70 -9.78 -3.09
N HIS A 41 14.44 -8.77 -3.55
CA HIS A 41 15.63 -8.33 -2.81
C HIS A 41 15.24 -7.65 -1.50
N ALA A 42 14.16 -6.85 -1.51
CA ALA A 42 13.65 -6.24 -0.28
C ALA A 42 13.24 -7.32 0.73
N LEU A 43 12.58 -8.38 0.27
CA LEU A 43 12.17 -9.51 1.10
C LEU A 43 13.38 -10.25 1.69
N ILE A 44 14.38 -10.60 0.87
CA ILE A 44 15.59 -11.28 1.37
C ILE A 44 16.34 -10.38 2.35
N ALA A 45 16.43 -9.08 2.09
CA ALA A 45 17.10 -8.13 2.98
C ALA A 45 16.37 -7.98 4.32
N ALA A 46 15.05 -7.81 4.29
CA ALA A 46 14.23 -7.75 5.50
C ALA A 46 14.35 -9.07 6.28
N GLY A 47 14.26 -10.20 5.58
CA GLY A 47 14.48 -11.54 6.15
C GLY A 47 15.86 -11.69 6.78
N ALA A 48 16.90 -11.11 6.17
CA ALA A 48 18.25 -11.11 6.72
C ALA A 48 18.33 -10.32 8.03
N VAL A 49 17.77 -9.11 8.08
CA VAL A 49 17.78 -8.32 9.33
C VAL A 49 17.00 -9.05 10.42
N VAL A 50 15.80 -9.57 10.11
CA VAL A 50 15.00 -10.35 11.07
C VAL A 50 15.76 -11.58 11.55
N TYR A 51 16.42 -12.29 10.64
CA TYR A 51 17.24 -13.45 10.96
C TYR A 51 18.41 -13.09 11.89
N PHE A 52 19.21 -12.07 11.57
CA PHE A 52 20.34 -11.65 12.42
C PHE A 52 19.87 -11.16 13.80
N MET A 53 18.72 -10.47 13.85
CA MET A 53 18.09 -10.11 15.11
C MET A 53 17.62 -11.34 15.89
N ALA A 54 17.08 -12.35 15.22
CA ALA A 54 16.66 -13.60 15.83
C ALA A 54 17.85 -14.39 16.39
N VAL A 55 18.96 -14.50 15.64
CA VAL A 55 20.22 -15.10 16.12
C VAL A 55 20.66 -14.40 17.39
N TRP A 56 20.84 -13.07 17.37
CA TRP A 56 21.21 -12.29 18.54
C TRP A 56 20.28 -12.52 19.74
N THR A 57 18.96 -12.51 19.49
CA THR A 57 17.94 -12.65 20.52
C THR A 57 17.96 -14.05 21.14
N TYR A 58 17.98 -15.10 20.33
CA TYR A 58 17.92 -16.48 20.81
C TYR A 58 19.21 -16.92 21.49
N THR A 59 20.36 -16.37 21.09
CA THR A 59 21.63 -16.73 21.69
C THR A 59 21.92 -15.96 22.98
N ILE A 60 21.32 -14.80 23.20
CA ILE A 60 21.59 -13.95 24.39
C ILE A 60 20.45 -14.00 25.41
N LEU A 61 19.19 -14.11 24.97
CA LEU A 61 18.03 -14.10 25.86
C LEU A 61 17.59 -15.52 26.28
N PRO A 62 16.89 -15.68 27.42
CA PRO A 62 16.55 -14.65 28.41
C PRO A 62 17.77 -14.21 29.23
N LEU A 63 17.79 -12.93 29.60
CA LEU A 63 18.76 -12.43 30.56
C LEU A 63 18.34 -12.88 31.97
N PRO A 64 19.28 -13.34 32.82
CA PRO A 64 18.99 -13.62 34.22
C PRO A 64 18.70 -12.33 34.99
N ASP A 65 17.89 -12.42 36.04
CA ASP A 65 17.75 -11.32 37.00
C ASP A 65 19.09 -11.13 37.73
N ALA A 66 19.63 -9.91 37.70
CA ALA A 66 20.91 -9.60 38.32
C ALA A 66 20.90 -9.85 39.84
N ALA A 67 19.73 -9.80 40.48
CA ALA A 67 19.58 -10.10 41.91
C ALA A 67 19.57 -11.61 42.22
N GLU A 68 19.22 -12.45 41.24
CA GLU A 68 19.12 -13.91 41.39
C GLU A 68 20.35 -14.65 40.86
N LEU A 69 21.23 -13.96 40.12
CA LEU A 69 22.44 -14.55 39.55
C LEU A 69 23.48 -14.84 40.64
N ALA A 70 23.44 -16.05 41.20
CA ALA A 70 24.44 -16.54 42.14
C ALA A 70 25.73 -16.94 41.41
N CYS A 71 26.67 -16.01 41.30
CA CYS A 71 28.00 -16.24 40.76
C CYS A 71 28.89 -17.01 41.74
N VAL A 72 28.56 -18.27 42.03
CA VAL A 72 29.47 -19.18 42.74
C VAL A 72 30.54 -19.64 41.74
N ASP A 73 31.81 -19.49 42.10
CA ASP A 73 32.98 -19.88 41.27
C ASP A 73 33.06 -19.26 39.86
N GLY A 74 32.47 -18.08 39.64
CA GLY A 74 32.61 -17.36 38.36
C GLY A 74 31.69 -17.82 37.23
N GLY A 75 30.68 -18.66 37.53
CA GLY A 75 29.68 -19.14 36.57
C GLY A 75 29.99 -20.53 36.00
N PRO A 76 29.18 -21.05 35.05
CA PRO A 76 29.41 -22.36 34.44
C PRO A 76 30.76 -22.39 33.70
N ALA A 77 31.55 -23.43 33.97
CA ALA A 77 32.86 -23.61 33.35
C ALA A 77 32.74 -23.83 31.82
N PRO A 78 33.66 -23.30 31.01
CA PRO A 78 33.62 -23.47 29.57
C PRO A 78 33.84 -24.94 29.18
N GLN A 79 33.03 -25.43 28.25
CA GLN A 79 33.26 -26.68 27.54
C GLN A 79 34.28 -26.40 26.44
N LEU A 80 35.44 -27.07 26.50
CA LEU A 80 36.52 -26.87 25.52
C LEU A 80 36.92 -28.15 24.76
N VAL A 81 36.20 -29.25 24.94
CA VAL A 81 36.54 -30.56 24.35
C VAL A 81 35.75 -30.74 23.06
N PRO A 82 36.39 -30.72 21.88
CA PRO A 82 35.68 -30.91 20.62
C PRO A 82 34.96 -32.25 20.57
N PHE A 83 33.75 -32.24 20.01
CA PHE A 83 32.84 -33.36 19.79
C PHE A 83 32.27 -34.04 21.06
N ALA A 84 32.33 -33.38 22.22
CA ALA A 84 31.72 -33.92 23.45
C ALA A 84 30.20 -34.02 23.36
N SER A 85 29.55 -33.11 22.62
CA SER A 85 28.11 -33.14 22.37
C SER A 85 27.64 -34.45 21.72
N LEU A 86 28.52 -35.17 20.99
CA LEU A 86 28.19 -36.46 20.40
C LEU A 86 28.13 -37.59 21.43
N SER A 87 28.92 -37.49 22.50
CA SER A 87 28.85 -38.46 23.61
C SER A 87 27.65 -38.23 24.53
N ASP A 88 27.06 -37.03 24.49
CA ASP A 88 25.86 -36.69 25.28
C ASP A 88 24.55 -37.19 24.65
N ILE A 89 24.61 -37.68 23.40
CA ILE A 89 23.44 -38.21 22.68
C ILE A 89 23.17 -39.65 23.11
N ASP A 90 22.03 -39.89 23.76
CA ASP A 90 21.56 -41.23 24.11
C ASP A 90 20.32 -41.64 23.31
N LEU A 91 20.56 -42.05 22.06
CA LEU A 91 19.52 -42.57 21.17
C LEU A 91 18.88 -43.86 21.70
N ALA A 92 19.58 -44.64 22.54
CA ALA A 92 19.04 -45.88 23.07
C ALA A 92 18.00 -45.62 24.16
N ALA A 93 18.24 -44.61 25.02
CA ALA A 93 17.30 -44.20 26.07
C ALA A 93 16.19 -43.30 25.55
N ASN A 94 16.52 -42.31 24.73
CA ASN A 94 15.61 -41.20 24.37
C ASN A 94 15.12 -41.24 22.91
N GLY A 95 15.72 -42.09 22.07
CA GLY A 95 15.39 -42.18 20.65
C GLY A 95 15.49 -40.82 19.94
N TRP A 96 14.59 -40.58 18.99
CA TRP A 96 14.52 -39.31 18.23
C TRP A 96 14.10 -38.09 19.05
N ARG A 97 13.80 -38.25 20.35
CA ARG A 97 13.41 -37.15 21.24
C ARG A 97 14.57 -36.69 22.12
N ASP A 98 15.77 -37.25 21.92
CA ASP A 98 16.96 -36.86 22.66
C ASP A 98 17.25 -35.34 22.51
N PRO A 99 17.31 -34.59 23.62
CA PRO A 99 17.56 -33.14 23.58
C PRO A 99 18.93 -32.77 23.02
N ALA A 100 19.99 -33.56 23.30
CA ALA A 100 21.35 -33.27 22.84
C ALA A 100 21.46 -33.45 21.31
N MET A 101 20.77 -34.46 20.76
CA MET A 101 20.64 -34.63 19.31
C MET A 101 19.99 -33.40 18.66
N TRP A 102 18.87 -32.93 19.23
CA TRP A 102 18.17 -31.77 18.68
C TRP A 102 18.96 -30.47 18.86
N GLN A 103 19.72 -30.30 19.94
CA GLN A 103 20.62 -29.16 20.12
C GLN A 103 21.66 -29.10 18.98
N LEU A 104 22.35 -30.21 18.71
CA LEU A 104 23.33 -30.31 17.62
C LEU A 104 22.71 -29.96 16.25
N VAL A 105 21.55 -30.54 15.93
CA VAL A 105 20.85 -30.32 14.66
C VAL A 105 20.36 -28.88 14.53
N LEU A 106 19.82 -28.31 15.62
CA LEU A 106 19.29 -26.94 15.61
C LEU A 106 20.39 -25.90 15.51
N ASN A 107 21.57 -26.12 16.08
CA ASN A 107 22.73 -25.23 15.92
C ASN A 107 23.21 -25.17 14.47
N VAL A 108 23.35 -26.32 13.80
CA VAL A 108 23.63 -26.35 12.36
C VAL A 108 22.53 -25.63 11.56
N CYS A 109 21.25 -25.97 11.81
CA CYS A 109 20.11 -25.36 11.13
C CYS A 109 20.03 -23.84 11.34
N LEU A 110 20.40 -23.35 12.52
CA LEU A 110 20.39 -21.94 12.88
C LEU A 110 21.34 -21.14 11.99
N PHE A 111 22.51 -21.67 11.61
CA PHE A 111 23.51 -20.97 10.79
C PHE A 111 23.44 -21.26 9.28
N ILE A 112 22.58 -22.18 8.82
CA ILE A 112 22.33 -22.37 7.37
C ILE A 112 21.87 -21.05 6.71
N PRO A 113 20.86 -20.32 7.24
CA PRO A 113 20.47 -19.03 6.67
C PRO A 113 21.60 -18.00 6.70
N PHE A 114 22.49 -17.99 7.70
CA PHE A 114 23.66 -17.10 7.73
C PHE A 114 24.49 -17.28 6.46
N GLY A 115 24.90 -18.52 6.16
CA GLY A 115 25.71 -18.84 4.99
C GLY A 115 25.02 -18.47 3.68
N MET A 116 23.72 -18.79 3.56
CA MET A 116 22.91 -18.46 2.37
C MET A 116 22.83 -16.94 2.14
N LEU A 117 22.46 -16.20 3.18
CA LEU A 117 22.20 -14.77 3.12
C LEU A 117 23.48 -13.97 2.87
N VAL A 118 24.56 -14.21 3.62
CA VAL A 118 25.82 -13.48 3.45
C VAL A 118 26.40 -13.74 2.05
N ARG A 119 26.36 -14.98 1.57
CA ARG A 119 26.81 -15.35 0.22
C ARG A 119 26.02 -14.66 -0.89
N HIS A 120 24.70 -14.51 -0.72
CA HIS A 120 23.80 -13.89 -1.70
C HIS A 120 23.85 -12.35 -1.68
N LEU A 121 23.90 -11.76 -0.49
CA LEU A 121 23.88 -10.30 -0.29
C LEU A 121 25.22 -9.67 -0.65
N VAL A 122 26.33 -10.36 -0.39
CA VAL A 122 27.70 -9.90 -0.67
C VAL A 122 28.38 -10.84 -1.67
N PRO A 123 27.97 -10.83 -2.95
CA PRO A 123 28.44 -11.82 -3.92
C PRO A 123 29.95 -11.75 -4.21
N SER A 124 30.61 -10.65 -3.84
CA SER A 124 32.05 -10.45 -3.93
C SER A 124 32.87 -11.19 -2.87
N LEU A 125 32.26 -11.63 -1.76
CA LEU A 125 32.95 -12.44 -0.75
C LEU A 125 33.11 -13.88 -1.26
N ARG A 126 34.33 -14.41 -1.13
CA ARG A 126 34.61 -15.82 -1.44
C ARG A 126 33.95 -16.73 -0.39
N PRO A 127 33.48 -17.95 -0.76
CA PRO A 127 32.89 -18.92 0.15
C PRO A 127 33.60 -19.08 1.50
N VAL A 128 34.94 -19.21 1.47
CA VAL A 128 35.76 -19.36 2.69
C VAL A 128 35.59 -18.22 3.69
N TRP A 129 35.47 -16.98 3.19
CA TRP A 129 35.29 -15.81 4.05
C TRP A 129 33.88 -15.72 4.63
N VAL A 130 32.88 -16.31 3.96
CA VAL A 130 31.53 -16.43 4.50
C VAL A 130 31.50 -17.42 5.66
N VAL A 131 32.17 -18.57 5.51
CA VAL A 131 32.30 -19.57 6.58
C VAL A 131 33.09 -18.99 7.76
N ALA A 132 34.20 -18.30 7.49
CA ALA A 132 34.98 -17.61 8.52
C ALA A 132 34.17 -16.54 9.25
N ALA A 133 33.31 -15.79 8.55
CA ALA A 133 32.39 -14.84 9.17
C ALA A 133 31.35 -15.54 10.06
N GLY A 134 30.87 -16.73 9.66
CA GLY A 134 30.00 -17.56 10.50
C GLY A 134 30.69 -18.00 11.79
N ALA A 135 31.90 -18.55 11.66
CA ALA A 135 32.73 -18.95 12.80
C ALA A 135 33.03 -17.77 13.73
N ALA A 136 33.41 -16.62 13.19
CA ALA A 136 33.66 -15.41 13.96
C ALA A 136 32.39 -14.88 14.67
N THR A 137 31.23 -15.02 14.03
CA THR A 137 29.95 -14.63 14.62
C THR A 137 29.58 -15.56 15.78
N SER A 138 29.74 -16.88 15.61
CA SER A 138 29.54 -17.85 16.68
C SER A 138 30.50 -17.60 17.84
N LEU A 139 31.78 -17.34 17.55
CA LEU A 139 32.77 -17.01 18.57
C LEU A 139 32.37 -15.76 19.34
N LEU A 140 31.89 -14.72 18.66
CA LEU A 140 31.44 -13.49 19.29
C LEU A 140 30.26 -13.75 20.25
N VAL A 141 29.33 -14.63 19.87
CA VAL A 141 28.21 -15.06 20.72
C VAL A 141 28.74 -15.76 21.98
N GLU A 142 29.57 -16.78 21.80
CA GLU A 142 30.14 -17.56 22.92
C GLU A 142 30.97 -16.67 23.87
N LEU A 143 31.77 -15.75 23.34
CA LEU A 143 32.52 -14.78 24.14
C LEU A 143 31.60 -13.81 24.87
N THR A 144 30.50 -13.38 24.25
CA THR A 144 29.51 -12.51 24.90
C THR A 144 28.84 -13.23 26.08
N GLN A 145 28.58 -14.54 25.97
CA GLN A 145 28.03 -15.33 27.06
C GLN A 145 29.05 -15.58 28.18
N LEU A 146 30.26 -15.99 27.82
CA LEU A 146 31.37 -16.27 28.73
C LEU A 146 31.73 -15.04 29.57
N THR A 147 31.73 -13.86 28.97
CA THR A 147 32.10 -12.60 29.64
C THR A 147 30.95 -11.95 30.40
N GLY A 148 29.77 -12.58 30.48
CA GLY A 148 28.61 -11.96 31.13
C GLY A 148 28.14 -10.70 30.41
N ILE A 149 28.10 -10.71 29.07
CA ILE A 149 27.85 -9.55 28.21
C ILE A 149 28.91 -8.47 28.44
N TRP A 150 30.17 -8.85 28.25
CA TRP A 150 31.32 -7.93 28.32
C TRP A 150 31.41 -7.19 29.67
N GLY A 151 31.17 -7.92 30.76
CA GLY A 151 31.25 -7.39 32.13
C GLY A 151 29.98 -6.67 32.62
N LEU A 152 28.88 -6.73 31.87
CA LEU A 152 27.58 -6.24 32.37
C LEU A 152 27.09 -7.09 33.55
N TYR A 153 27.32 -8.40 33.49
CA TYR A 153 27.13 -9.34 34.58
C TYR A 153 28.51 -9.71 35.18
N PRO A 154 28.59 -9.95 36.50
CA PRO A 154 29.85 -10.23 37.17
C PRO A 154 30.44 -11.61 36.85
N CYS A 155 29.68 -12.49 36.19
CA CYS A 155 30.11 -13.82 35.78
C CYS A 155 29.40 -14.31 34.50
N ALA A 156 29.84 -15.43 33.95
CA ALA A 156 29.15 -16.10 32.85
C ALA A 156 27.73 -16.53 33.28
N TYR A 157 26.74 -16.29 32.42
CA TYR A 157 25.35 -16.72 32.67
C TYR A 157 24.90 -17.89 31.78
N ARG A 158 25.73 -18.27 30.81
CA ARG A 158 25.59 -19.43 29.92
C ARG A 158 26.96 -20.06 29.70
N THR A 159 26.97 -21.35 29.43
CA THR A 159 28.20 -22.12 29.19
C THR A 159 28.76 -21.77 27.81
N PHE A 160 30.06 -21.48 27.74
CA PHE A 160 30.79 -21.43 26.47
C PHE A 160 30.97 -22.84 25.93
N ASP A 161 30.61 -23.09 24.67
CA ASP A 161 30.69 -24.42 24.05
C ASP A 161 31.44 -24.42 22.71
N VAL A 162 32.54 -25.18 22.63
CA VAL A 162 33.32 -25.33 21.38
C VAL A 162 32.54 -26.08 20.31
N ASP A 163 31.63 -26.99 20.68
CA ASP A 163 30.82 -27.73 19.72
C ASP A 163 29.75 -26.86 19.07
N ASP A 164 29.22 -25.86 19.80
CA ASP A 164 28.33 -24.85 19.24
C ASP A 164 29.07 -24.02 18.18
N LEU A 165 30.33 -23.65 18.42
CA LEU A 165 31.18 -23.00 17.42
C LEU A 165 31.38 -23.87 16.17
N LEU A 166 31.66 -25.16 16.34
CA LEU A 166 31.86 -26.10 15.23
C LEU A 166 30.59 -26.31 14.42
N THR A 167 29.47 -26.60 15.09
CA THR A 167 28.17 -26.85 14.45
C THR A 167 27.63 -25.62 13.72
N ASN A 168 27.72 -24.43 14.32
CA ASN A 168 27.35 -23.18 13.67
C ASN A 168 28.23 -22.89 12.44
N THR A 169 29.52 -23.19 12.52
CA THR A 169 30.45 -23.05 11.38
C THR A 169 30.10 -24.02 10.24
N VAL A 170 29.76 -25.27 10.56
CA VAL A 170 29.24 -26.25 9.59
C VAL A 170 27.94 -25.75 8.96
N GLY A 171 27.02 -25.22 9.77
CA GLY A 171 25.78 -24.60 9.30
C GLY A 171 26.05 -23.49 8.28
N ALA A 172 26.99 -22.59 8.56
CA ALA A 172 27.38 -21.53 7.62
C ALA A 172 27.96 -22.10 6.31
N ALA A 173 28.76 -23.16 6.37
CA ALA A 173 29.30 -23.82 5.17
C ALA A 173 28.21 -24.48 4.32
N VAL A 174 27.28 -25.22 4.96
CA VAL A 174 26.09 -25.77 4.29
C VAL A 174 25.27 -24.65 3.67
N GLY A 175 25.05 -23.56 4.40
CA GLY A 175 24.35 -22.37 3.90
C GLY A 175 24.96 -21.78 2.64
N VAL A 176 26.30 -21.72 2.54
CA VAL A 176 26.97 -21.25 1.32
C VAL A 176 26.64 -22.13 0.11
N ALA A 177 26.54 -23.45 0.30
CA ALA A 177 26.15 -24.38 -0.76
C ALA A 177 24.68 -24.16 -1.20
N PHE A 178 23.78 -23.85 -0.27
CA PHE A 178 22.37 -23.59 -0.54
C PHE A 178 22.04 -22.15 -1.00
N ALA A 179 23.00 -21.22 -0.96
CA ALA A 179 22.80 -19.83 -1.36
C ALA A 179 22.15 -19.63 -2.75
N PRO A 180 22.41 -20.45 -3.79
CA PRO A 180 21.74 -20.31 -5.09
C PRO A 180 20.20 -20.41 -5.04
N VAL A 181 19.62 -21.07 -4.03
CA VAL A 181 18.16 -21.18 -3.83
C VAL A 181 17.53 -19.80 -3.69
N LEU A 182 18.23 -18.84 -3.08
CA LEU A 182 17.74 -17.46 -2.91
C LEU A 182 17.55 -16.71 -4.24
N ARG A 183 18.14 -17.20 -5.34
CA ARG A 183 17.92 -16.64 -6.68
C ARG A 183 16.55 -17.00 -7.26
N LEU A 184 15.90 -18.04 -6.74
CA LEU A 184 14.55 -18.45 -7.15
C LEU A 184 13.47 -17.48 -6.65
N VAL A 185 13.79 -16.64 -5.67
CA VAL A 185 12.87 -15.60 -5.16
C VAL A 185 12.55 -14.63 -6.31
N PRO A 186 11.27 -14.40 -6.67
CA PRO A 186 10.92 -13.50 -7.76
C PRO A 186 11.42 -12.06 -7.55
N GLY A 187 11.82 -11.38 -8.62
CA GLY A 187 12.20 -9.96 -8.56
C GLY A 187 13.67 -9.69 -8.23
N GLN A 188 14.58 -10.64 -8.49
CA GLN A 188 16.04 -10.51 -8.35
C GLN A 188 16.73 -9.81 -9.55
N GLN A 189 15.98 -9.15 -10.44
CA GLN A 189 16.54 -8.54 -11.65
C GLN A 189 17.46 -7.35 -11.32
N VAL A 190 18.64 -7.31 -11.95
CA VAL A 190 19.60 -6.20 -11.90
C VAL A 190 19.47 -5.39 -13.19
N LEU A 191 19.36 -4.08 -13.07
CA LEU A 191 19.18 -3.19 -14.22
C LEU A 191 20.34 -2.18 -14.32
N PRO A 192 20.82 -1.80 -15.52
CA PRO A 192 21.97 -0.91 -15.72
C PRO A 192 21.86 0.44 -14.98
N GLN A 193 22.88 0.80 -14.20
CA GLN A 193 22.86 1.97 -13.30
C GLN A 193 22.90 3.33 -14.02
N ASP A 194 23.32 3.36 -15.27
CA ASP A 194 23.54 4.57 -16.08
C ASP A 194 22.26 5.05 -16.79
N ARG A 195 21.32 4.16 -17.08
CA ARG A 195 20.14 4.52 -17.86
C ARG A 195 19.08 5.28 -17.03
N PRO A 196 18.60 6.44 -17.51
CA PRO A 196 17.49 7.16 -16.88
C PRO A 196 16.20 6.34 -16.92
N ARG A 197 15.36 6.47 -15.90
CA ARG A 197 14.10 5.71 -15.79
C ARG A 197 12.99 6.53 -15.19
N VAL A 198 11.76 6.16 -15.54
CA VAL A 198 10.56 6.76 -14.97
C VAL A 198 10.60 6.73 -13.45
N VAL A 199 10.36 7.88 -12.80
CA VAL A 199 10.28 7.96 -11.34
C VAL A 199 8.98 7.32 -10.85
N GLY A 200 9.02 6.01 -10.61
CA GLY A 200 7.88 5.27 -10.08
C GLY A 200 7.45 5.74 -8.69
N ARG A 201 6.21 5.39 -8.31
CA ARG A 201 5.62 5.70 -7.00
C ARG A 201 6.45 5.12 -5.85
N GLY A 202 6.82 3.84 -5.94
CA GLY A 202 7.66 3.18 -4.93
C GLY A 202 9.02 3.85 -4.76
N ARG A 203 9.66 4.27 -5.87
CA ARG A 203 10.91 5.02 -5.83
C ARG A 203 10.75 6.36 -5.11
N ARG A 204 9.63 7.06 -5.34
CA ARG A 204 9.33 8.32 -4.65
C ARG A 204 9.11 8.12 -3.15
N VAL A 205 8.32 7.10 -2.77
CA VAL A 205 8.05 6.75 -1.36
C VAL A 205 9.34 6.32 -0.66
N LEU A 206 10.20 5.54 -1.33
CA LEU A 206 11.50 5.17 -0.78
C LEU A 206 12.36 6.40 -0.48
N GLY A 207 12.42 7.37 -1.41
CA GLY A 207 13.12 8.63 -1.15
C GLY A 207 12.56 9.38 0.06
N MET A 208 11.23 9.40 0.24
CA MET A 208 10.59 10.01 1.41
C MET A 208 10.93 9.25 2.71
N ALA A 209 10.98 7.92 2.67
CA ALA A 209 11.34 7.10 3.82
C ALA A 209 12.81 7.29 4.23
N VAL A 210 13.72 7.39 3.26
CA VAL A 210 15.13 7.71 3.51
C VAL A 210 15.25 9.11 4.12
N ASP A 211 14.52 10.11 3.63
CA ASP A 211 14.49 11.45 4.23
C ASP A 211 14.02 11.41 5.69
N TYR A 212 12.94 10.69 5.98
CA TYR A 212 12.41 10.53 7.34
C TYR A 212 13.44 9.88 8.27
N VAL A 213 14.01 8.74 7.89
CA VAL A 213 14.98 8.03 8.74
C VAL A 213 16.29 8.79 8.86
N SER A 214 16.72 9.52 7.84
CA SER A 214 17.90 10.38 7.94
C SER A 214 17.72 11.42 9.05
N VAL A 215 16.53 12.02 9.17
CA VAL A 215 16.24 12.93 10.28
C VAL A 215 16.29 12.18 11.60
N ILE A 216 15.55 11.10 11.77
CA ILE A 216 15.49 10.35 13.04
C ILE A 216 16.87 9.88 13.51
N VAL A 217 17.67 9.29 12.62
CA VAL A 217 19.00 8.76 12.96
C VAL A 217 19.96 9.88 13.36
N VAL A 218 20.01 10.96 12.59
CA VAL A 218 20.89 12.10 12.90
C VAL A 218 20.42 12.80 14.18
N SER A 219 19.11 12.93 14.39
CA SER A 219 18.54 13.46 15.63
C SER A 219 18.91 12.61 16.83
N PHE A 220 18.81 11.29 16.75
CA PHE A 220 19.20 10.39 17.83
C PHE A 220 20.71 10.45 18.11
N ALA A 221 21.54 10.47 17.07
CA ALA A 221 22.98 10.57 17.20
C ALA A 221 23.45 11.87 17.88
N ILE A 222 22.72 12.97 17.70
CA ILE A 222 22.98 14.26 18.37
C ILE A 222 22.35 14.29 19.76
N TYR A 223 21.12 13.79 19.90
CA TYR A 223 20.37 13.80 21.14
C TYR A 223 21.02 12.93 22.22
N LEU A 224 21.50 11.73 21.88
CA LEU A 224 21.99 10.78 22.88
C LEU A 224 23.19 11.34 23.69
N PRO A 225 24.25 11.89 23.07
CA PRO A 225 25.32 12.55 23.82
C PRO A 225 24.84 13.73 24.67
N LEU A 226 23.91 14.55 24.16
CA LEU A 226 23.34 15.67 24.91
C LEU A 226 22.54 15.20 26.12
N ALA A 227 21.73 14.14 25.96
CA ALA A 227 20.94 13.55 27.03
C ALA A 227 21.84 12.91 28.10
N LEU A 228 22.93 12.24 27.70
CA LEU A 228 23.92 11.70 28.63
C LEU A 228 24.66 12.81 29.40
N ALA A 229 25.07 13.88 28.72
CA ALA A 229 25.71 15.03 29.37
C ALA A 229 24.77 15.79 30.31
N ALA A 230 23.47 15.80 29.99
CA ALA A 230 22.41 16.37 30.84
C ALA A 230 22.14 15.54 32.10
N ARG A 231 22.34 14.21 32.06
CA ARG A 231 22.10 13.32 33.19
C ARG A 231 22.98 13.64 34.40
N ASP A 232 24.20 14.09 34.16
CA ASP A 232 25.17 14.35 35.23
C ASP A 232 24.92 15.69 35.97
N GLY A 233 23.87 16.45 35.61
CA GLY A 233 23.45 17.71 36.24
C GLY A 233 24.41 18.90 36.04
N ARG A 234 25.66 18.64 35.68
CA ARG A 234 26.77 19.61 35.59
C ARG A 234 26.58 20.71 34.55
N TRP A 235 25.87 20.43 33.45
CA TRP A 235 25.78 21.32 32.30
C TRP A 235 24.39 21.94 32.11
N PHE A 236 23.33 21.26 32.54
CA PHE A 236 21.95 21.63 32.21
C PHE A 236 21.01 21.70 33.43
N GLY A 237 21.53 21.54 34.66
CA GLY A 237 20.72 21.46 35.88
C GLY A 237 20.01 20.11 36.04
N ASP A 238 19.25 19.95 37.12
CA ASP A 238 18.64 18.66 37.50
C ASP A 238 17.34 18.34 36.72
N ASP A 239 16.63 19.36 36.21
CA ASP A 239 15.32 19.21 35.56
C ASP A 239 15.37 19.45 34.04
N VAL A 240 15.98 18.51 33.30
CA VAL A 240 16.03 18.58 31.83
C VAL A 240 14.78 17.94 31.21
N PRO A 241 13.96 18.68 30.42
CA PRO A 241 12.82 18.11 29.73
C PRO A 241 13.29 17.32 28.49
N TYR A 242 13.73 16.07 28.70
CA TYR A 242 14.30 15.20 27.67
C TYR A 242 13.44 15.07 26.41
N THR A 243 12.11 15.03 26.55
CA THR A 243 11.16 14.98 25.42
C THR A 243 11.21 16.25 24.57
N ALA A 244 11.24 17.43 25.20
CA ALA A 244 11.35 18.71 24.53
C ALA A 244 12.75 18.89 23.91
N LEU A 245 13.80 18.45 24.60
CA LEU A 245 15.18 18.45 24.08
C LEU A 245 15.26 17.63 22.78
N TYR A 246 14.75 16.39 22.78
CA TYR A 246 14.70 15.55 21.58
C TYR A 246 13.91 16.22 20.46
N ALA A 247 12.78 16.87 20.77
CA ALA A 247 11.95 17.55 19.80
C ALA A 247 12.65 18.77 19.16
N TRP A 248 13.39 19.55 19.93
CA TRP A 248 14.21 20.67 19.44
C TRP A 248 15.36 20.19 18.55
N VAL A 249 16.09 19.15 18.98
CA VAL A 249 17.14 18.52 18.16
C VAL A 249 16.54 18.00 16.85
N THR A 250 15.40 17.34 16.92
CA THR A 250 14.69 16.82 15.73
C THR A 250 14.29 17.92 14.77
N LEU A 251 13.76 19.03 15.28
CA LEU A 251 13.38 20.19 14.47
C LEU A 251 14.60 20.81 13.77
N ALA A 252 15.69 21.03 14.51
CA ALA A 252 16.92 21.60 13.97
C ALA A 252 17.51 20.69 12.87
N VAL A 253 17.59 19.39 13.11
CA VAL A 253 18.05 18.40 12.13
C VAL A 253 17.15 18.37 10.91
N ALA A 254 15.82 18.39 11.07
CA ALA A 254 14.90 18.42 9.94
C ALA A 254 15.07 19.68 9.07
N VAL A 255 15.32 20.84 9.69
CA VAL A 255 15.64 22.08 8.96
C VAL A 255 16.97 21.95 8.21
N VAL A 256 18.04 21.50 8.87
CA VAL A 256 19.36 21.38 8.24
C VAL A 256 19.35 20.35 7.11
N VAL A 257 18.82 19.15 7.36
CA VAL A 257 18.86 18.02 6.42
C VAL A 257 17.88 18.19 5.26
N LEU A 258 16.67 18.71 5.52
CA LEU A 258 15.61 18.76 4.50
C LEU A 258 15.42 20.13 3.86
N LEU A 259 16.03 21.20 4.40
CA LEU A 259 16.04 22.53 3.80
C LEU A 259 17.46 23.02 3.54
N GLY A 260 18.34 23.00 4.55
CA GLY A 260 19.72 23.50 4.44
C GLY A 260 20.55 22.77 3.38
N VAL A 261 20.62 21.44 3.43
CA VAL A 261 21.35 20.62 2.44
C VAL A 261 20.80 20.84 1.03
N PRO A 262 19.49 20.77 0.76
CA PRO A 262 18.92 21.15 -0.53
C PRO A 262 19.22 22.59 -0.94
N TRP A 263 19.27 23.55 -0.01
CA TRP A 263 19.51 24.96 -0.29
C TRP A 263 20.83 25.19 -1.02
N PHE A 264 21.87 24.47 -0.60
CA PHE A 264 23.21 24.54 -1.19
C PHE A 264 23.46 23.44 -2.23
N GLY A 265 22.70 22.34 -2.20
CA GLY A 265 22.83 21.17 -3.07
C GLY A 265 21.88 21.12 -4.27
N GLY A 266 21.41 22.26 -4.78
CA GLY A 266 20.56 22.31 -5.99
C GLY A 266 19.13 21.78 -5.80
N GLY A 267 18.62 21.78 -4.57
CA GLY A 267 17.25 21.44 -4.21
C GLY A 267 16.96 19.95 -3.98
N VAL A 268 18.00 19.13 -3.82
CA VAL A 268 17.89 17.67 -3.66
C VAL A 268 18.08 17.28 -2.19
N THR A 269 17.15 16.50 -1.62
CA THR A 269 17.27 15.93 -0.27
C THR A 269 18.14 14.65 -0.28
N PRO A 270 18.64 14.18 0.88
CA PRO A 270 19.41 12.93 0.94
C PRO A 270 18.66 11.72 0.36
N GLY A 271 17.36 11.59 0.64
CA GLY A 271 16.50 10.55 0.09
C GLY A 271 16.31 10.65 -1.41
N GLN A 272 16.28 11.87 -1.94
CA GLN A 272 16.25 12.10 -3.38
C GLN A 272 17.59 11.77 -4.06
N LEU A 273 18.70 12.15 -3.45
CA LEU A 273 20.05 11.84 -3.94
C LEU A 273 20.31 10.33 -3.97
N THR A 274 19.87 9.60 -2.94
CA THR A 274 20.03 8.15 -2.85
C THR A 274 19.17 7.38 -3.85
N THR A 275 17.99 7.91 -4.18
CA THR A 275 17.07 7.30 -5.15
C THR A 275 17.20 7.88 -6.57
N PHE A 276 18.22 8.70 -6.85
CA PHE A 276 18.41 9.42 -8.11
C PHE A 276 17.16 10.19 -8.57
N VAL A 277 16.36 10.71 -7.63
CA VAL A 277 15.20 11.54 -7.93
C VAL A 277 15.63 13.00 -7.85
N ARG A 278 15.30 13.82 -8.85
CA ARG A 278 15.51 15.27 -8.78
C ARG A 278 14.19 16.03 -8.93
N PRO A 279 13.97 17.11 -8.16
CA PRO A 279 12.88 18.02 -8.42
C PRO A 279 13.20 18.94 -9.58
N VAL A 280 12.23 19.18 -10.46
CA VAL A 280 12.36 20.10 -11.59
C VAL A 280 11.07 20.89 -11.75
N ARG A 281 11.16 22.12 -12.27
CA ARG A 281 10.00 22.99 -12.50
C ARG A 281 9.15 22.48 -13.66
N VAL A 282 7.82 22.49 -13.50
CA VAL A 282 6.91 21.97 -14.52
C VAL A 282 6.95 22.79 -15.81
N ALA A 283 7.11 24.11 -15.69
CA ALA A 283 7.06 25.05 -16.81
C ALA A 283 8.28 24.95 -17.74
N ASP A 284 9.49 24.93 -17.17
CA ASP A 284 10.75 25.08 -17.92
C ASP A 284 11.77 23.98 -17.63
N GLN A 285 11.42 22.95 -16.84
CA GLN A 285 12.24 21.78 -16.52
C GLN A 285 13.57 22.08 -15.80
N ASN A 286 13.76 23.33 -15.41
CA ASN A 286 14.94 23.80 -14.69
C ASN A 286 14.91 23.40 -13.20
N PRO A 287 16.06 23.49 -12.50
CA PRO A 287 16.14 23.30 -11.05
C PRO A 287 15.17 24.22 -10.27
N PRO A 288 14.81 23.84 -9.04
CA PRO A 288 13.89 24.61 -8.20
C PRO A 288 14.48 25.97 -7.80
N ARG A 289 13.64 27.00 -7.77
CA ARG A 289 13.98 28.31 -7.16
C ARG A 289 13.95 28.21 -5.63
N ARG A 290 14.67 29.10 -4.94
CA ARG A 290 14.69 29.17 -3.45
C ARG A 290 13.28 29.21 -2.83
N ALA A 291 12.38 30.03 -3.36
CA ALA A 291 10.98 30.08 -2.90
C ALA A 291 10.25 28.73 -3.07
N ALA A 292 10.45 28.06 -4.22
CA ALA A 292 9.85 26.74 -4.46
C ALA A 292 10.42 25.67 -3.51
N MET A 293 11.69 25.79 -3.09
CA MET A 293 12.28 24.91 -2.07
C MET A 293 11.64 25.10 -0.70
N LEU A 294 11.43 26.35 -0.26
CA LEU A 294 10.73 26.64 1.01
C LEU A 294 9.31 26.08 1.01
N ILE A 295 8.53 26.36 -0.04
CA ILE A 295 7.16 25.86 -0.18
C ILE A 295 7.16 24.33 -0.19
N ARG A 296 8.08 23.70 -0.92
CA ARG A 296 8.20 22.24 -0.98
C ARG A 296 8.54 21.63 0.39
N TRP A 297 9.44 22.27 1.15
CA TRP A 297 9.83 21.81 2.48
C TRP A 297 8.66 21.94 3.48
N ALA A 298 8.05 23.13 3.54
CA ALA A 298 6.92 23.42 4.42
C ALA A 298 5.70 22.54 4.09
N CYS A 299 5.36 22.40 2.80
CA CYS A 299 4.30 21.54 2.33
C CYS A 299 4.75 20.07 2.10
N GLY A 300 5.88 19.66 2.66
CA GLY A 300 6.43 18.32 2.52
C GLY A 300 6.75 17.69 3.87
N SER A 301 7.88 16.97 3.94
CA SER A 301 8.37 16.36 5.18
C SER A 301 8.81 17.38 6.23
N GLY A 302 9.18 18.60 5.83
CA GLY A 302 9.52 19.68 6.77
C GLY A 302 8.35 20.07 7.65
N GLY A 303 7.18 20.36 7.06
CA GLY A 303 5.96 20.67 7.81
C GLY A 303 5.52 19.56 8.75
N TYR A 304 5.70 18.29 8.35
CA TYR A 304 5.47 17.13 9.23
C TYR A 304 6.34 17.20 10.50
N PHE A 305 7.65 17.36 10.35
CA PHE A 305 8.56 17.41 11.50
C PHE A 305 8.33 18.65 12.36
N VAL A 306 7.98 19.80 11.76
CA VAL A 306 7.57 21.00 12.50
C VAL A 306 6.37 20.71 13.40
N LEU A 307 5.30 20.14 12.85
CA LEU A 307 4.09 19.83 13.63
C LEU A 307 4.35 18.80 14.73
N LEU A 308 5.14 17.75 14.42
CA LEU A 308 5.51 16.72 15.38
C LEU A 308 6.35 17.29 16.53
N SER A 309 7.40 18.06 16.21
CA SER A 309 8.25 18.70 17.22
C SER A 309 7.48 19.72 18.05
N LEU A 310 6.64 20.56 17.44
CA LEU A 310 5.81 21.52 18.17
C LEU A 310 4.82 20.83 19.11
N SER A 311 4.27 19.68 18.74
CA SER A 311 3.42 18.87 19.62
C SER A 311 4.15 18.49 20.91
N ALA A 312 5.37 17.98 20.77
CA ALA A 312 6.20 17.57 21.90
C ALA A 312 6.71 18.77 22.74
N ILE A 313 7.12 19.87 22.10
CA ILE A 313 7.61 21.07 22.79
C ILE A 313 6.50 21.77 23.57
N THR A 314 5.29 21.86 23.01
CA THR A 314 4.17 22.59 23.62
C THR A 314 3.25 21.72 24.48
N GLY A 315 3.46 20.40 24.49
CA GLY A 315 2.58 19.45 25.16
C GLY A 315 1.18 19.36 24.53
N ARG A 316 0.98 19.82 23.29
CA ARG A 316 -0.33 19.84 22.62
C ARG A 316 -0.48 18.62 21.69
N PRO A 317 -1.20 17.55 22.09
CA PRO A 317 -1.30 16.32 21.30
C PRO A 317 -2.02 16.52 19.96
N ALA A 318 -2.93 17.50 19.85
CA ALA A 318 -3.62 17.84 18.61
C ALA A 318 -2.67 18.06 17.42
N LEU A 319 -1.50 18.66 17.64
CA LEU A 319 -0.51 18.89 16.59
C LEU A 319 0.08 17.60 16.03
N SER A 320 0.26 16.56 16.86
CA SER A 320 0.73 15.24 16.41
C SER A 320 -0.30 14.52 15.54
N TRP A 321 -1.60 14.69 15.83
CA TRP A 321 -2.68 14.17 14.98
C TRP A 321 -2.69 14.85 13.62
N VAL A 322 -2.51 16.17 13.57
CA VAL A 322 -2.37 16.92 12.32
C VAL A 322 -1.11 16.49 11.56
N ALA A 323 0.02 16.28 12.24
CA ALA A 323 1.23 15.75 11.62
C ALA A 323 0.99 14.37 10.99
N THR A 324 0.31 13.47 11.70
CA THR A 324 0.00 12.13 11.22
C THR A 324 -0.93 12.16 10.01
N ALA A 325 -2.00 12.97 10.07
CA ALA A 325 -2.88 13.23 8.94
C ALA A 325 -2.11 13.76 7.73
N TRP A 326 -1.19 14.70 7.95
CA TRP A 326 -0.34 15.28 6.91
C TRP A 326 0.58 14.25 6.24
N LEU A 327 1.21 13.36 7.04
CA LEU A 327 2.03 12.26 6.55
C LEU A 327 1.21 11.32 5.66
N VAL A 328 0.04 10.90 6.14
CA VAL A 328 -0.86 9.98 5.43
C VAL A 328 -1.30 10.58 4.11
N VAL A 329 -1.79 11.83 4.10
CA VAL A 329 -2.16 12.55 2.86
C VAL A 329 -0.97 12.64 1.91
N SER A 330 0.20 13.01 2.40
CA SER A 330 1.40 13.16 1.58
C SER A 330 1.80 11.86 0.87
N VAL A 331 1.77 10.73 1.58
CA VAL A 331 2.04 9.40 1.02
C VAL A 331 0.96 8.99 0.02
N ILE A 332 -0.31 9.17 0.35
CA ILE A 332 -1.43 8.81 -0.53
C ILE A 332 -1.44 9.63 -1.81
N VAL A 333 -1.15 10.93 -1.78
CA VAL A 333 -1.05 11.73 -3.02
C VAL A 333 0.05 11.18 -3.93
N VAL A 334 1.19 10.75 -3.38
CA VAL A 334 2.28 10.14 -4.16
C VAL A 334 1.86 8.79 -4.76
N VAL A 335 1.21 7.94 -3.98
CA VAL A 335 0.84 6.58 -4.39
C VAL A 335 -0.39 6.58 -5.31
N ALA A 336 -1.45 7.30 -4.96
CA ALA A 336 -2.73 7.24 -5.66
C ALA A 336 -2.84 8.25 -6.82
N VAL A 337 -2.19 9.42 -6.73
CA VAL A 337 -2.42 10.53 -7.67
C VAL A 337 -1.24 10.73 -8.61
N HIS A 338 -0.05 11.06 -8.09
CA HIS A 338 1.12 11.32 -8.92
C HIS A 338 2.39 11.37 -8.06
N PRO A 339 3.54 10.81 -8.53
CA PRO A 339 4.83 10.92 -7.84
C PRO A 339 5.33 12.34 -7.53
N ARG A 340 4.69 13.39 -8.06
CA ARG A 340 5.01 14.78 -7.72
C ARG A 340 4.69 15.09 -6.26
N GLY A 341 3.67 14.43 -5.70
CA GLY A 341 3.23 14.59 -4.31
C GLY A 341 2.66 15.98 -4.01
N LEU A 342 2.01 16.12 -2.86
CA LEU A 342 1.38 17.38 -2.42
C LEU A 342 2.37 18.55 -2.44
N SER A 343 3.57 18.35 -1.90
CA SER A 343 4.66 19.34 -1.92
C SER A 343 5.02 19.80 -3.33
N GLY A 344 4.93 18.92 -4.34
CA GLY A 344 5.19 19.25 -5.75
C GLY A 344 4.06 20.05 -6.39
N TYR A 345 2.78 19.71 -6.07
CA TYR A 345 1.63 20.52 -6.46
C TYR A 345 1.77 21.96 -5.94
N ALA A 346 2.07 22.12 -4.65
CA ALA A 346 2.19 23.43 -3.99
C ALA A 346 3.37 24.27 -4.51
N SER A 347 4.50 23.64 -4.80
CA SER A 347 5.73 24.34 -5.24
C SER A 347 5.86 24.50 -6.77
N GLY A 348 4.93 23.98 -7.56
CA GLY A 348 5.05 23.96 -9.03
C GLY A 348 6.17 23.04 -9.54
N LEU A 349 6.54 22.03 -8.75
CA LEU A 349 7.63 21.09 -9.04
C LEU A 349 7.08 19.71 -9.41
N THR A 350 7.81 19.03 -10.29
CA THR A 350 7.64 17.61 -10.59
C THR A 350 8.92 16.86 -10.26
N VAL A 351 8.91 15.55 -10.44
CA VAL A 351 10.05 14.68 -10.17
C VAL A 351 10.46 13.96 -11.44
N ALA A 352 11.76 13.88 -11.66
CA ALA A 352 12.38 13.19 -12.77
C ALA A 352 13.65 12.47 -12.31
N ASP A 353 14.20 11.62 -13.17
CA ASP A 353 15.46 10.96 -12.88
C ASP A 353 16.61 11.98 -12.96
N ALA A 354 17.50 11.93 -11.98
CA ALA A 354 18.69 12.78 -11.97
C ALA A 354 19.63 12.50 -13.15
N ARG A 355 19.56 11.30 -13.73
CA ARG A 355 20.38 10.85 -14.87
C ARG A 355 19.77 11.22 -16.24
N ASP A 356 18.53 11.72 -16.28
CA ASP A 356 17.86 12.06 -17.54
C ASP A 356 18.18 13.49 -17.95
N PRO A 357 18.90 13.74 -19.07
CA PRO A 357 19.19 15.08 -19.54
C PRO A 357 17.94 15.82 -20.04
N SER A 358 16.97 15.09 -20.61
CA SER A 358 15.76 15.65 -21.24
C SER A 358 14.56 15.77 -20.31
N VAL A 359 14.58 15.13 -19.13
CA VAL A 359 13.51 15.06 -18.10
C VAL A 359 12.21 14.37 -18.57
N VAL A 360 11.82 14.52 -19.84
CA VAL A 360 10.54 14.04 -20.40
C VAL A 360 10.43 12.52 -20.33
N ALA A 361 11.50 11.79 -20.67
CA ALA A 361 11.49 10.34 -20.73
C ALA A 361 11.38 9.69 -19.33
N SER A 362 11.95 10.33 -18.31
CA SER A 362 11.92 9.84 -16.92
C SER A 362 10.79 10.39 -16.05
N ARG A 363 9.98 11.31 -16.59
CA ARG A 363 8.87 11.88 -15.82
C ARG A 363 7.73 10.87 -15.72
N ALA A 364 7.29 10.61 -14.49
CA ALA A 364 6.10 9.80 -14.28
C ALA A 364 4.84 10.54 -14.72
N ARG A 365 3.93 9.81 -15.38
CA ARG A 365 2.60 10.30 -15.72
C ARG A 365 1.69 10.31 -14.50
N ALA A 366 0.66 11.14 -14.56
CA ALA A 366 -0.44 11.09 -13.62
C ALA A 366 -1.06 9.69 -13.61
N ALA A 367 -1.63 9.34 -12.47
CA ALA A 367 -2.25 8.06 -12.31
C ALA A 367 -3.53 8.00 -13.18
N ASP A 368 -3.69 6.96 -14.00
CA ASP A 368 -4.90 6.67 -14.79
C ASP A 368 -6.21 6.52 -13.95
N PRO A 369 -7.18 7.43 -14.03
CA PRO A 369 -8.38 7.46 -13.18
C PRO A 369 -9.29 6.23 -13.31
N ARG A 370 -9.07 5.35 -14.28
CA ARG A 370 -9.90 4.15 -14.54
C ARG A 370 -9.58 3.00 -13.57
N SER A 371 -9.54 3.24 -12.25
CA SER A 371 -9.10 2.25 -11.25
C SER A 371 -9.88 2.25 -9.94
N LEU A 372 -10.57 1.14 -9.64
CA LEU A 372 -11.32 0.97 -8.38
C LEU A 372 -10.41 1.00 -7.15
N ALA A 373 -9.19 0.45 -7.23
CA ALA A 373 -8.24 0.47 -6.12
C ALA A 373 -7.96 1.90 -5.61
N ARG A 374 -8.12 2.92 -6.46
CA ARG A 374 -7.92 4.31 -6.05
C ARG A 374 -9.13 4.91 -5.37
N ALA A 375 -10.33 4.54 -5.80
CA ALA A 375 -11.55 4.85 -5.07
C ALA A 375 -11.43 4.36 -3.62
N VAL A 376 -10.99 3.11 -3.48
CA VAL A 376 -10.74 2.46 -2.19
C VAL A 376 -9.70 3.24 -1.38
N VAL A 377 -8.52 3.52 -1.94
CA VAL A 377 -7.47 4.27 -1.23
C VAL A 377 -7.96 5.66 -0.83
N PHE A 378 -8.65 6.39 -1.70
CA PHE A 378 -9.16 7.72 -1.41
C PHE A 378 -10.18 7.70 -0.28
N LEU A 379 -11.14 6.78 -0.30
CA LEU A 379 -12.16 6.67 0.74
C LEU A 379 -11.60 6.16 2.07
N LEU A 380 -10.67 5.20 2.05
CA LEU A 380 -9.95 4.79 3.27
C LEU A 380 -9.17 5.96 3.86
N THR A 381 -8.56 6.79 3.00
CA THR A 381 -7.87 8.01 3.44
C THR A 381 -8.84 9.00 4.06
N ALA A 382 -9.96 9.28 3.40
CA ALA A 382 -10.98 10.19 3.91
C ALA A 382 -11.55 9.70 5.26
N LEU A 383 -11.85 8.41 5.37
CA LEU A 383 -12.31 7.78 6.60
C LEU A 383 -11.27 7.88 7.72
N TYR A 384 -10.01 7.54 7.43
CA TYR A 384 -8.91 7.66 8.38
C TYR A 384 -8.73 9.10 8.87
N LEU A 385 -8.80 10.08 7.97
CA LEU A 385 -8.68 11.50 8.32
C LEU A 385 -9.87 11.99 9.14
N ALA A 386 -11.08 11.56 8.82
CA ALA A 386 -12.28 11.88 9.59
C ALA A 386 -12.19 11.33 11.01
N ILE A 387 -11.78 10.07 11.17
CA ILE A 387 -11.54 9.44 12.48
C ILE A 387 -10.44 10.21 13.22
N THR A 388 -9.31 10.46 12.58
CA THR A 388 -8.17 11.19 13.17
C THR A 388 -8.58 12.58 13.66
N ALA A 389 -9.34 13.33 12.84
CA ALA A 389 -9.87 14.63 13.20
C ALA A 389 -10.85 14.54 14.38
N LEU A 390 -11.74 13.55 14.38
CA LEU A 390 -12.68 13.32 15.48
C LEU A 390 -11.94 13.00 16.80
N THR A 391 -10.92 12.13 16.76
CA THR A 391 -10.07 11.89 17.94
C THR A 391 -9.33 13.14 18.39
N ALA A 392 -8.78 13.94 17.46
CA ALA A 392 -8.11 15.18 17.79
C ALA A 392 -9.07 16.16 18.50
N VAL A 393 -10.29 16.33 17.98
CA VAL A 393 -11.34 17.12 18.63
C VAL A 393 -11.71 16.53 19.99
N GLY A 394 -11.84 15.21 20.10
CA GLY A 394 -12.11 14.52 21.37
C GLY A 394 -11.03 14.73 22.43
N THR A 395 -9.76 14.86 22.02
CA THR A 395 -8.67 15.20 22.97
C THR A 395 -8.69 16.66 23.42
N LEU A 396 -9.26 17.57 22.62
CA LEU A 396 -9.38 18.98 22.96
C LEU A 396 -10.65 19.28 23.75
N VAL A 397 -11.76 18.66 23.36
CA VAL A 397 -13.10 18.83 23.93
C VAL A 397 -13.81 17.47 23.99
N PRO A 398 -13.63 16.68 25.07
CA PRO A 398 -14.11 15.30 25.17
C PRO A 398 -15.61 15.12 24.93
N ALA A 399 -16.43 16.04 25.45
CA ALA A 399 -17.89 16.00 25.27
C ALA A 399 -18.30 16.11 23.79
N VAL A 400 -17.62 16.97 23.02
CA VAL A 400 -17.87 17.15 21.59
C VAL A 400 -17.43 15.90 20.82
N GLY A 401 -16.27 15.34 21.13
CA GLY A 401 -15.79 14.10 20.55
C GLY A 401 -16.75 12.92 20.78
N LEU A 402 -17.25 12.76 22.01
CA LEU A 402 -18.23 11.73 22.36
C LEU A 402 -19.55 11.93 21.62
N ALA A 403 -20.07 13.16 21.56
CA ALA A 403 -21.31 13.48 20.86
C ALA A 403 -21.22 13.13 19.36
N PHE A 404 -20.14 13.53 18.68
CA PHE A 404 -19.90 13.15 17.29
C PHE A 404 -19.71 11.64 17.10
N GLY A 405 -19.04 10.97 18.04
CA GLY A 405 -18.91 9.51 18.02
C GLY A 405 -20.26 8.79 18.09
N LEU A 406 -21.12 9.20 19.03
CA LEU A 406 -22.48 8.67 19.18
C LEU A 406 -23.36 8.97 17.96
N LEU A 407 -23.30 10.20 17.44
CA LEU A 407 -24.02 10.58 16.21
C LEU A 407 -23.55 9.75 15.01
N GLY A 408 -22.25 9.51 14.87
CA GLY A 408 -21.70 8.65 13.83
C GLY A 408 -22.18 7.21 13.94
N ALA A 409 -22.19 6.65 15.16
CA ALA A 409 -22.72 5.31 15.41
C ALA A 409 -24.22 5.22 15.08
N LEU A 410 -25.02 6.20 15.53
CA LEU A 410 -26.45 6.27 15.22
C LEU A 410 -26.69 6.40 13.71
N ALA A 411 -25.91 7.22 13.01
CA ALA A 411 -26.00 7.38 11.57
C ALA A 411 -25.69 6.06 10.83
N LEU A 412 -24.72 5.29 11.30
CA LEU A 412 -24.38 3.97 10.72
C LEU A 412 -25.53 2.97 10.90
N VAL A 413 -26.13 2.94 12.10
CA VAL A 413 -27.32 2.11 12.38
C VAL A 413 -28.49 2.55 11.50
N ALA A 414 -28.79 3.84 11.46
CA ALA A 414 -29.86 4.39 10.64
C ALA A 414 -29.64 4.11 9.14
N ALA A 415 -28.42 4.24 8.63
CA ALA A 415 -28.07 3.89 7.26
C ALA A 415 -28.29 2.41 6.96
N THR A 416 -27.93 1.52 7.90
CA THR A 416 -28.14 0.08 7.78
C THR A 416 -29.64 -0.27 7.74
N LEU A 417 -30.44 0.37 8.60
CA LEU A 417 -31.89 0.19 8.63
C LEU A 417 -32.57 0.77 7.39
N ALA A 418 -32.08 1.91 6.86
CA ALA A 418 -32.59 2.52 5.62
C ALA A 418 -32.23 1.72 4.36
N LEU A 419 -31.12 0.96 4.38
CA LEU A 419 -30.70 0.12 3.27
C LEU A 419 -31.66 -1.05 3.02
N LEU A 420 -32.26 -1.61 4.09
CA LEU A 420 -33.19 -2.74 3.99
C LEU A 420 -34.42 -2.47 3.11
N PRO A 421 -35.26 -1.45 3.36
CA PRO A 421 -36.42 -1.17 2.51
C PRO A 421 -36.00 -0.80 1.09
N PHE A 422 -34.85 -0.14 0.91
CA PHE A 422 -34.30 0.17 -0.41
C PHE A 422 -33.95 -1.08 -1.22
N LEU A 423 -33.24 -2.05 -0.62
CA LEU A 423 -32.89 -3.32 -1.26
C LEU A 423 -34.15 -4.14 -1.59
N VAL A 424 -35.12 -4.17 -0.66
CA VAL A 424 -36.41 -4.85 -0.89
C VAL A 424 -37.17 -4.22 -2.05
N ALA A 425 -37.35 -2.90 -2.05
CA ALA A 425 -38.06 -2.18 -3.11
C ALA A 425 -37.37 -2.37 -4.47
N THR A 426 -36.04 -2.25 -4.51
CA THR A 426 -35.24 -2.45 -5.73
C THR A 426 -35.41 -3.87 -6.28
N GLY A 427 -35.34 -4.88 -5.40
CA GLY A 427 -35.54 -6.28 -5.77
C GLY A 427 -36.94 -6.54 -6.34
N VAL A 428 -37.99 -6.07 -5.65
CA VAL A 428 -39.38 -6.24 -6.10
C VAL A 428 -39.63 -5.56 -7.45
N ILE A 429 -39.17 -4.32 -7.64
CA ILE A 429 -39.33 -3.60 -8.91
C ILE A 429 -38.63 -4.33 -10.05
N THR A 430 -37.39 -4.80 -9.81
CA THR A 430 -36.59 -5.48 -10.83
C THR A 430 -37.23 -6.80 -11.23
N VAL A 431 -37.66 -7.62 -10.27
CA VAL A 431 -38.38 -8.88 -10.55
C VAL A 431 -39.67 -8.64 -11.33
N ARG A 432 -40.43 -7.58 -11.00
CA ARG A 432 -41.67 -7.25 -11.71
C ARG A 432 -41.47 -6.79 -13.15
N ARG A 433 -40.37 -6.10 -13.45
CA ARG A 433 -40.11 -5.52 -14.78
C ARG A 433 -39.25 -6.40 -15.68
N GLU A 434 -38.23 -7.05 -15.12
CA GLU A 434 -37.25 -7.86 -15.86
C GLU A 434 -37.54 -9.37 -15.75
N GLY A 435 -38.47 -9.78 -14.88
CA GLY A 435 -38.77 -11.20 -14.62
C GLY A 435 -37.84 -11.84 -13.57
N LEU A 436 -38.06 -13.13 -13.30
CA LEU A 436 -37.25 -13.92 -12.36
C LEU A 436 -35.93 -14.35 -13.00
N SER A 437 -34.82 -13.85 -12.46
CA SER A 437 -33.46 -14.25 -12.80
C SER A 437 -32.58 -14.15 -11.55
N ALA A 438 -31.41 -14.80 -11.57
CA ALA A 438 -30.45 -14.69 -10.46
C ALA A 438 -30.07 -13.23 -10.16
N ALA A 439 -29.99 -12.39 -11.20
CA ALA A 439 -29.68 -10.98 -11.06
C ALA A 439 -30.82 -10.16 -10.44
N SER A 440 -32.08 -10.48 -10.76
CA SER A 440 -33.24 -9.74 -10.24
C SER A 440 -33.55 -10.07 -8.77
N VAL A 441 -33.16 -11.25 -8.29
CA VAL A 441 -33.35 -11.67 -6.87
C VAL A 441 -32.21 -11.21 -5.95
N LEU A 442 -31.04 -10.85 -6.50
CA LEU A 442 -29.85 -10.48 -5.71
C LEU A 442 -30.10 -9.43 -4.62
N PRO A 443 -30.83 -8.31 -4.86
CA PRO A 443 -31.12 -7.33 -3.80
C PRO A 443 -31.96 -7.91 -2.65
N LEU A 444 -32.92 -8.80 -2.96
CA LEU A 444 -33.74 -9.46 -1.95
C LEU A 444 -32.91 -10.40 -1.09
N GLY A 445 -32.03 -11.18 -1.72
CA GLY A 445 -31.09 -12.05 -0.99
C GLY A 445 -30.17 -11.26 -0.05
N ALA A 446 -29.66 -10.11 -0.50
CA ALA A 446 -28.85 -9.22 0.34
C ALA A 446 -29.64 -8.66 1.54
N ALA A 447 -30.91 -8.31 1.35
CA ALA A 447 -31.77 -7.85 2.44
C ALA A 447 -32.00 -8.97 3.48
N VAL A 448 -32.31 -10.19 3.04
CA VAL A 448 -32.49 -11.34 3.94
C VAL A 448 -31.20 -11.65 4.71
N GLY A 449 -30.05 -11.62 4.03
CA GLY A 449 -28.75 -11.83 4.68
C GLY A 449 -28.48 -10.78 5.77
N LEU A 450 -28.75 -9.50 5.50
CA LEU A 450 -28.55 -8.43 6.47
C LEU A 450 -29.48 -8.56 7.69
N ILE A 451 -30.75 -8.93 7.48
CA ILE A 451 -31.69 -9.23 8.58
C ILE A 451 -31.17 -10.42 9.40
N GLY A 452 -30.72 -11.49 8.72
CA GLY A 452 -30.15 -12.66 9.37
C GLY A 452 -28.96 -12.32 10.26
N LEU A 453 -28.06 -11.44 9.81
CA LEU A 453 -26.92 -10.99 10.62
C LEU A 453 -27.33 -10.21 11.88
N VAL A 454 -28.33 -9.34 11.76
CA VAL A 454 -28.86 -8.59 12.92
C VAL A 454 -29.50 -9.55 13.94
N VAL A 455 -30.28 -10.52 13.46
CA VAL A 455 -30.90 -11.54 14.32
C VAL A 455 -29.85 -12.41 15.00
N LEU A 456 -28.87 -12.93 14.25
CA LEU A 456 -27.78 -13.74 14.78
C LEU A 456 -26.97 -12.97 15.83
N LEU A 457 -26.70 -11.68 15.60
CA LEU A 457 -25.98 -10.85 16.56
C LEU A 457 -26.79 -10.67 17.85
N GLY A 458 -28.10 -10.44 17.73
CA GLY A 458 -29.01 -10.35 18.87
C GLY A 458 -29.05 -11.65 19.69
N VAL A 459 -29.15 -12.80 19.02
CA VAL A 459 -29.12 -14.13 19.68
C VAL A 459 -27.77 -14.38 20.36
N ALA A 460 -26.66 -14.04 19.69
CA ALA A 460 -25.32 -14.22 20.23
C ALA A 460 -25.08 -13.38 21.49
N LEU A 461 -25.53 -12.12 21.47
CA LEU A 461 -25.43 -11.20 22.60
C LEU A 461 -26.36 -11.63 23.75
N ALA A 462 -27.62 -11.96 23.47
CA ALA A 462 -28.58 -12.37 24.49
C ALA A 462 -28.20 -13.70 25.16
N GLY A 463 -27.61 -14.63 24.41
CA GLY A 463 -27.17 -15.93 24.91
C GLY A 463 -25.75 -15.98 25.46
N GLY A 464 -24.96 -14.91 25.34
CA GLY A 464 -23.54 -14.90 25.74
C GLY A 464 -22.67 -15.91 24.98
N ILE A 465 -23.03 -16.25 23.73
CA ILE A 465 -22.41 -17.34 22.97
C ILE A 465 -21.21 -16.79 22.17
N THR A 466 -19.99 -16.91 22.72
CA THR A 466 -18.78 -16.28 22.17
C THR A 466 -18.40 -16.75 20.76
N TRP A 467 -18.54 -18.04 20.44
CA TRP A 467 -18.25 -18.55 19.09
C TRP A 467 -19.25 -17.98 18.06
N LEU A 468 -20.53 -17.84 18.44
CA LEU A 468 -21.56 -17.28 17.58
C LEU A 468 -21.34 -15.77 17.39
N MET A 469 -20.92 -15.06 18.43
CA MET A 469 -20.49 -13.65 18.32
C MET A 469 -19.31 -13.52 17.36
N SER A 470 -18.32 -14.41 17.46
CA SER A 470 -17.12 -14.40 16.60
C SER A 470 -17.49 -14.59 15.13
N VAL A 471 -18.31 -15.60 14.83
CA VAL A 471 -18.79 -15.87 13.47
C VAL A 471 -19.64 -14.70 12.95
N THR A 472 -20.55 -14.18 13.76
CA THR A 472 -21.45 -13.10 13.33
C THR A 472 -20.69 -11.80 13.08
N LEU A 473 -19.77 -11.40 13.95
CA LEU A 473 -18.95 -10.21 13.76
C LEU A 473 -17.99 -10.34 12.56
N ALA A 474 -17.46 -11.55 12.31
CA ALA A 474 -16.70 -11.83 11.10
C ALA A 474 -17.55 -11.63 9.83
N LEU A 475 -18.80 -12.13 9.80
CA LEU A 475 -19.72 -11.93 8.68
C LEU A 475 -20.15 -10.46 8.52
N VAL A 476 -20.36 -9.73 9.62
CA VAL A 476 -20.61 -8.28 9.61
C VAL A 476 -19.42 -7.55 9.01
N ALA A 477 -18.19 -7.93 9.37
CA ALA A 477 -16.98 -7.32 8.80
C ALA A 477 -16.87 -7.56 7.29
N VAL A 478 -17.11 -8.79 6.82
CA VAL A 478 -17.14 -9.12 5.38
C VAL A 478 -18.24 -8.34 4.65
N THR A 479 -19.42 -8.23 5.24
CA THR A 479 -20.54 -7.44 4.68
C THR A 479 -20.19 -5.95 4.64
N GLY A 480 -19.57 -5.41 5.68
CA GLY A 480 -19.08 -4.04 5.75
C GLY A 480 -17.99 -3.77 4.70
N TYR A 481 -17.11 -4.73 4.43
CA TYR A 481 -16.12 -4.66 3.35
C TYR A 481 -16.80 -4.57 1.97
N LEU A 482 -17.78 -5.42 1.68
CA LEU A 482 -18.53 -5.36 0.42
C LEU A 482 -19.32 -4.06 0.28
N GLY A 483 -19.97 -3.61 1.37
CA GLY A 483 -20.68 -2.33 1.42
C GLY A 483 -19.74 -1.15 1.18
N PHE A 484 -18.54 -1.16 1.79
CA PHE A 484 -17.51 -0.16 1.56
C PHE A 484 -17.05 -0.13 0.10
N LEU A 485 -16.81 -1.30 -0.51
CA LEU A 485 -16.46 -1.38 -1.93
C LEU A 485 -17.59 -0.88 -2.84
N PHE A 486 -18.85 -1.16 -2.48
CA PHE A 486 -20.01 -0.68 -3.23
C PHE A 486 -20.11 0.85 -3.17
N VAL A 487 -19.96 1.45 -1.99
CA VAL A 487 -19.92 2.91 -1.82
C VAL A 487 -18.74 3.50 -2.58
N ALA A 488 -17.57 2.84 -2.56
CA ALA A 488 -16.41 3.26 -3.34
C ALA A 488 -16.65 3.24 -4.83
N PHE A 489 -17.24 2.16 -5.34
CA PHE A 489 -17.63 2.04 -6.74
C PHE A 489 -18.66 3.12 -7.13
N LEU A 490 -19.69 3.33 -6.30
CA LEU A 490 -20.74 4.31 -6.56
C LEU A 490 -20.17 5.74 -6.59
N LEU A 491 -19.56 6.21 -5.50
CA LEU A 491 -19.09 7.60 -5.39
C LEU A 491 -18.02 7.91 -6.44
N TYR A 492 -17.04 7.03 -6.60
CA TYR A 492 -15.95 7.25 -7.53
C TYR A 492 -16.38 7.05 -8.99
N GLY A 493 -17.23 6.07 -9.26
CA GLY A 493 -17.78 5.84 -10.59
C GLY A 493 -18.62 7.03 -11.06
N GLN A 494 -19.41 7.62 -10.17
CA GLN A 494 -20.21 8.82 -10.42
C GLN A 494 -19.35 10.07 -10.63
N TRP A 495 -18.25 10.23 -9.89
CA TRP A 495 -17.27 11.27 -10.14
C TRP A 495 -16.57 11.08 -11.49
N TYR A 496 -16.13 9.86 -11.79
CA TYR A 496 -15.45 9.50 -13.03
C TYR A 496 -16.33 9.76 -14.25
N ALA A 497 -17.59 9.33 -14.21
CA ALA A 497 -18.55 9.49 -15.31
C ALA A 497 -18.86 10.97 -15.64
N ARG A 498 -18.72 11.88 -14.66
CA ARG A 498 -18.98 13.32 -14.81
C ARG A 498 -17.72 14.15 -15.03
N ARG A 499 -16.54 13.52 -14.97
CA ARG A 499 -15.27 14.23 -15.19
C ARG A 499 -15.24 14.76 -16.64
N PRO A 500 -14.81 16.02 -16.87
CA PRO A 500 -14.61 16.51 -18.22
C PRO A 500 -13.51 15.68 -18.92
N PRO A 501 -13.73 15.26 -20.19
CA PRO A 501 -12.72 14.56 -20.96
C PRO A 501 -11.58 15.50 -21.33
N ASP A 502 -10.36 14.97 -21.46
CA ASP A 502 -9.24 15.76 -22.01
C ASP A 502 -9.42 15.84 -23.54
N LEU A 503 -9.50 17.08 -24.07
CA LEU A 503 -9.72 17.41 -25.48
C LEU A 503 -8.48 18.13 -26.07
N PRO A 504 -8.29 18.14 -27.41
CA PRO A 504 -9.08 17.44 -28.44
C PRO A 504 -8.79 15.93 -28.49
N VAL A 505 -9.66 15.16 -29.16
CA VAL A 505 -9.49 13.71 -29.38
C VAL A 505 -9.65 13.32 -30.85
N ASP A 506 -9.15 12.15 -31.23
CA ASP A 506 -9.22 11.64 -32.60
C ASP A 506 -10.60 11.05 -32.92
N ALA A 507 -11.28 10.48 -31.93
CA ALA A 507 -12.60 9.88 -32.10
C ALA A 507 -13.50 9.99 -30.87
N VAL A 508 -14.81 10.08 -31.09
CA VAL A 508 -15.84 9.91 -30.08
C VAL A 508 -16.61 8.62 -30.39
N VAL A 509 -16.53 7.62 -29.51
CA VAL A 509 -17.16 6.31 -29.70
C VAL A 509 -18.44 6.23 -28.86
N VAL A 510 -19.61 6.03 -29.48
CA VAL A 510 -20.87 5.80 -28.77
C VAL A 510 -21.09 4.31 -28.64
N LEU A 511 -21.23 3.81 -27.40
CA LEU A 511 -21.52 2.40 -27.15
C LEU A 511 -23.00 2.11 -27.33
N GLY A 512 -23.28 1.09 -28.13
CA GLY A 512 -24.60 0.54 -28.35
C GLY A 512 -25.26 -0.02 -27.08
N SER A 513 -26.58 -0.07 -27.13
CA SER A 513 -27.45 -0.78 -26.20
C SER A 513 -28.75 -1.11 -26.92
N ARG A 514 -29.40 -2.18 -26.48
CA ARG A 514 -30.61 -2.76 -27.08
C ARG A 514 -31.51 -1.76 -27.82
N VAL A 515 -31.79 -2.03 -29.10
CA VAL A 515 -32.71 -1.28 -29.96
C VAL A 515 -34.07 -1.99 -30.01
N PHE A 516 -35.17 -1.22 -30.10
CA PHE A 516 -36.53 -1.78 -30.19
C PHE A 516 -37.19 -1.32 -31.49
N ASP A 517 -37.60 -2.26 -32.34
CA ASP A 517 -38.38 -2.04 -33.56
C ASP A 517 -37.84 -0.87 -34.43
N ASP A 518 -36.52 -0.91 -34.72
CA ASP A 518 -35.74 0.09 -35.46
C ASP A 518 -35.69 1.51 -34.86
N ARG A 519 -36.21 1.72 -33.64
CA ARG A 519 -36.17 3.00 -32.95
C ARG A 519 -35.13 3.04 -31.83
N VAL A 520 -34.36 4.12 -31.82
CA VAL A 520 -33.40 4.43 -30.75
C VAL A 520 -34.17 4.73 -29.45
N PRO A 521 -34.02 3.92 -28.39
CA PRO A 521 -34.70 4.17 -27.11
C PRO A 521 -34.11 5.40 -26.40
N PRO A 522 -34.84 6.01 -25.45
CA PRO A 522 -34.40 7.23 -24.76
C PRO A 522 -33.01 7.13 -24.10
N LEU A 523 -32.63 5.97 -23.56
CA LEU A 523 -31.31 5.76 -22.98
C LEU A 523 -30.20 5.77 -24.04
N LEU A 524 -30.44 5.17 -25.21
CA LEU A 524 -29.48 5.16 -26.32
C LEU A 524 -29.38 6.55 -26.96
N ALA A 525 -30.51 7.24 -27.13
CA ALA A 525 -30.55 8.62 -27.61
C ALA A 525 -29.70 9.55 -26.72
N GLY A 526 -29.82 9.42 -25.39
CA GLY A 526 -29.00 10.18 -24.45
C GLY A 526 -27.50 9.91 -24.57
N ARG A 527 -27.08 8.68 -24.92
CA ARG A 527 -25.67 8.35 -25.20
C ARG A 527 -25.18 9.03 -26.48
N ILE A 528 -25.98 8.98 -27.54
CA ILE A 528 -25.65 9.58 -28.83
C ILE A 528 -25.55 11.10 -28.68
N ASP A 529 -26.54 11.73 -28.05
CA ASP A 529 -26.56 13.17 -27.78
C ASP A 529 -25.34 13.61 -26.98
N ARG A 530 -24.96 12.85 -25.94
CA ARG A 530 -23.73 13.10 -25.18
C ARG A 530 -22.47 12.94 -26.04
N GLY A 531 -22.43 11.96 -26.94
CA GLY A 531 -21.35 11.80 -27.91
C GLY A 531 -21.24 12.99 -28.87
N ILE A 532 -22.37 13.49 -29.38
CA ILE A 532 -22.43 14.67 -30.25
C ILE A 532 -21.94 15.91 -29.51
N GLU A 533 -22.29 16.08 -28.24
CA GLU A 533 -21.80 17.20 -27.42
C GLU A 533 -20.27 17.18 -27.28
N VAL A 534 -19.68 16.02 -26.98
CA VAL A 534 -18.22 15.87 -26.89
C VAL A 534 -17.54 16.07 -28.24
N LEU A 535 -18.15 15.57 -29.33
CA LEU A 535 -17.65 15.76 -30.69
C LEU A 535 -17.55 17.25 -31.03
N ARG A 536 -18.63 18.00 -30.77
CA ARG A 536 -18.68 19.45 -30.99
C ARG A 536 -17.65 20.19 -30.12
N ALA A 537 -17.50 19.79 -28.85
CA ALA A 537 -16.48 20.37 -27.98
C ALA A 537 -15.05 20.08 -28.47
N SER A 538 -14.80 18.91 -29.06
CA SER A 538 -13.50 18.58 -29.67
C SER A 538 -13.21 19.49 -30.87
N TRP A 539 -14.17 19.69 -31.77
CA TRP A 539 -14.03 20.62 -32.89
C TRP A 539 -13.88 22.09 -32.47
N GLN A 540 -14.46 22.48 -31.33
CA GLN A 540 -14.24 23.83 -30.78
C GLN A 540 -12.83 24.01 -30.21
N ALA A 541 -12.26 22.97 -29.60
CA ALA A 541 -10.91 22.99 -29.07
C ALA A 541 -9.85 23.00 -30.19
N ASP A 542 -10.14 22.32 -31.30
CA ASP A 542 -9.31 22.28 -32.50
C ASP A 542 -10.19 22.16 -33.76
N PRO A 543 -10.46 23.28 -34.47
CA PRO A 543 -11.29 23.29 -35.68
C PRO A 543 -10.74 22.46 -36.84
N ASP A 544 -9.43 22.26 -36.89
CA ASP A 544 -8.77 21.50 -37.94
C ASP A 544 -8.71 19.99 -37.62
N ALA A 545 -9.11 19.60 -36.39
CA ALA A 545 -9.13 18.21 -35.98
C ALA A 545 -10.12 17.38 -36.81
N ALA A 546 -9.62 16.30 -37.40
CA ALA A 546 -10.43 15.31 -38.12
C ALA A 546 -11.22 14.38 -37.16
N THR A 547 -11.69 14.88 -36.01
CA THR A 547 -12.41 14.07 -35.02
C THR A 547 -13.67 13.46 -35.64
N VAL A 548 -13.83 12.14 -35.50
CA VAL A 548 -14.97 11.36 -36.01
C VAL A 548 -15.85 10.83 -34.90
N LEU A 549 -17.13 10.62 -35.18
CA LEU A 549 -18.09 9.91 -34.33
C LEU A 549 -18.18 8.45 -34.78
N VAL A 550 -17.86 7.51 -33.91
CA VAL A 550 -17.98 6.06 -34.17
C VAL A 550 -19.20 5.52 -33.43
N CYS A 551 -20.20 5.06 -34.15
CA CYS A 551 -21.36 4.37 -33.61
C CYS A 551 -21.06 2.87 -33.55
N SER A 552 -20.75 2.35 -32.37
CA SER A 552 -20.26 0.98 -32.17
C SER A 552 -21.27 0.12 -31.39
N GLY A 553 -21.88 -0.84 -32.09
CA GLY A 553 -22.83 -1.79 -31.55
C GLY A 553 -23.29 -2.77 -32.63
N GLY A 554 -23.20 -4.06 -32.33
CA GLY A 554 -23.58 -5.11 -33.28
C GLY A 554 -25.08 -5.36 -33.33
N ARG A 555 -25.46 -6.50 -33.92
CA ARG A 555 -26.85 -6.94 -34.00
C ARG A 555 -27.17 -7.90 -32.85
N GLY A 556 -28.12 -7.53 -32.01
CA GLY A 556 -28.69 -8.43 -31.00
C GLY A 556 -29.54 -9.55 -31.62
N PRO A 557 -29.74 -10.68 -30.91
CA PRO A 557 -30.53 -11.80 -31.41
C PRO A 557 -31.99 -11.42 -31.71
N ASP A 558 -32.54 -10.46 -30.97
CA ASP A 558 -33.92 -9.99 -31.07
C ASP A 558 -34.07 -8.71 -31.91
N GLU A 559 -33.03 -8.31 -32.65
CA GLU A 559 -32.97 -7.01 -33.35
C GLU A 559 -32.99 -7.16 -34.88
N THR A 560 -33.73 -6.28 -35.55
CA THR A 560 -33.87 -6.21 -37.00
C THR A 560 -32.70 -5.48 -37.67
N VAL A 561 -32.13 -4.49 -36.99
CA VAL A 561 -31.01 -3.64 -37.46
C VAL A 561 -29.89 -3.65 -36.42
N ALA A 562 -28.63 -3.53 -36.86
CA ALA A 562 -27.50 -3.41 -35.93
C ALA A 562 -27.58 -2.10 -35.15
N GLU A 563 -27.28 -2.13 -33.85
CA GLU A 563 -27.33 -0.94 -32.98
C GLU A 563 -26.49 0.22 -33.57
N GLY A 564 -25.33 -0.09 -34.15
CA GLY A 564 -24.43 0.84 -34.83
C GLY A 564 -25.08 1.64 -35.96
N ASP A 565 -25.93 0.99 -36.75
CA ASP A 565 -26.62 1.63 -37.87
C ASP A 565 -27.72 2.58 -37.39
N ALA A 566 -28.55 2.14 -36.46
CA ALA A 566 -29.61 2.96 -35.87
C ALA A 566 -29.03 4.20 -35.15
N MET A 567 -27.89 4.03 -34.46
CA MET A 567 -27.18 5.14 -33.82
C MET A 567 -26.64 6.15 -34.84
N ALA A 568 -26.07 5.67 -35.96
CA ALA A 568 -25.53 6.54 -37.00
C ALA A 568 -26.64 7.35 -37.67
N ASP A 569 -27.77 6.73 -38.01
CA ASP A 569 -28.91 7.42 -38.62
C ASP A 569 -29.48 8.50 -37.70
N TYR A 570 -29.57 8.21 -36.40
CA TYR A 570 -29.96 9.21 -35.40
C TYR A 570 -28.97 10.39 -35.32
N ALA A 571 -27.65 10.12 -35.36
CA ALA A 571 -26.64 11.17 -35.34
C ALA A 571 -26.69 12.07 -36.58
N LEU A 572 -26.94 11.49 -37.76
CA LEU A 572 -27.14 12.24 -39.00
C LEU A 572 -28.37 13.15 -38.91
N ALA A 573 -29.49 12.64 -38.37
CA ALA A 573 -30.70 13.42 -38.15
C ALA A 573 -30.50 14.60 -37.17
N ARG A 574 -29.49 14.54 -36.29
CA ARG A 574 -29.09 15.60 -35.34
C ARG A 574 -28.05 16.57 -35.92
N GLY A 575 -27.77 16.48 -37.22
CA GLY A 575 -26.91 17.41 -37.96
C GLY A 575 -25.42 17.09 -37.93
N VAL A 576 -25.02 15.86 -37.60
CA VAL A 576 -23.62 15.43 -37.75
C VAL A 576 -23.34 15.13 -39.23
N PRO A 577 -22.26 15.68 -39.85
CA PRO A 577 -21.94 15.40 -41.24
C PRO A 577 -21.64 13.91 -41.49
N GLN A 578 -22.15 13.36 -42.59
CA GLN A 578 -21.94 11.94 -42.95
C GLN A 578 -20.47 11.55 -43.06
N ALA A 579 -19.61 12.45 -43.56
CA ALA A 579 -18.16 12.23 -43.64
C ALA A 579 -17.46 12.12 -42.27
N ARG A 580 -18.16 12.38 -41.17
CA ARG A 580 -17.65 12.32 -39.80
C ARG A 580 -18.33 11.22 -38.96
N VAL A 581 -19.22 10.42 -39.54
CA VAL A 581 -19.89 9.30 -38.84
C VAL A 581 -19.37 7.97 -39.38
N LEU A 582 -18.84 7.13 -38.49
CA LEU A 582 -18.38 5.79 -38.77
C LEU A 582 -19.28 4.77 -38.08
N ARG A 583 -19.56 3.66 -38.77
CA ARG A 583 -20.41 2.57 -38.29
C ARG A 583 -19.53 1.36 -37.94
N GLU A 584 -19.69 0.83 -36.74
CA GLU A 584 -19.07 -0.42 -36.31
C GLU A 584 -20.18 -1.35 -35.81
N THR A 585 -20.45 -2.43 -36.55
CA THR A 585 -21.63 -3.28 -36.38
C THR A 585 -21.30 -4.75 -36.08
N ALA A 586 -20.05 -5.07 -35.79
CA ALA A 586 -19.59 -6.43 -35.54
C ALA A 586 -19.48 -6.78 -34.05
N SER A 587 -19.55 -5.79 -33.16
CA SER A 587 -19.31 -5.99 -31.73
C SER A 587 -20.48 -6.60 -30.96
N HIS A 588 -20.22 -7.59 -30.11
CA HIS A 588 -21.21 -8.23 -29.22
C HIS A 588 -20.97 -7.94 -27.72
N SER A 589 -19.91 -7.23 -27.37
CA SER A 589 -19.58 -6.89 -25.99
C SER A 589 -18.86 -5.55 -25.89
N THR A 590 -18.95 -4.89 -24.73
CA THR A 590 -18.21 -3.63 -24.47
C THR A 590 -16.71 -3.74 -24.82
N GLN A 591 -16.12 -4.92 -24.60
CA GLN A 591 -14.72 -5.19 -24.92
C GLN A 591 -14.47 -5.22 -26.44
N GLU A 592 -15.39 -5.80 -27.21
CA GLU A 592 -15.33 -5.81 -28.67
C GLU A 592 -15.60 -4.43 -29.23
N ASN A 593 -16.59 -3.68 -28.73
CA ASN A 593 -16.86 -2.31 -29.17
C ASN A 593 -15.58 -1.46 -29.13
N LEU A 594 -14.84 -1.51 -28.01
CA LEU A 594 -13.60 -0.74 -27.83
C LEU A 594 -12.47 -1.22 -28.75
N THR A 595 -12.30 -2.53 -28.90
CA THR A 595 -11.20 -3.11 -29.68
C THR A 595 -11.43 -2.93 -31.18
N LEU A 596 -12.65 -3.18 -31.65
CA LEU A 596 -13.06 -3.02 -33.04
C LEU A 596 -13.10 -1.55 -33.45
N SER A 597 -13.58 -0.65 -32.60
CA SER A 597 -13.51 0.79 -32.85
C SER A 597 -12.06 1.26 -32.99
N LYS A 598 -11.15 0.81 -32.11
CA LYS A 598 -9.72 1.10 -32.23
C LYS A 598 -9.13 0.58 -33.55
N ALA A 599 -9.44 -0.66 -33.92
CA ALA A 599 -8.97 -1.27 -35.16
C ALA A 599 -9.50 -0.52 -36.40
N LEU A 600 -10.76 -0.07 -36.37
CA LEU A 600 -11.38 0.73 -37.42
C LEU A 600 -10.65 2.07 -37.62
N LEU A 601 -10.35 2.79 -36.53
CA LEU A 601 -9.61 4.05 -36.59
C LEU A 601 -8.20 3.86 -37.16
N GLN A 602 -7.50 2.80 -36.73
CA GLN A 602 -6.17 2.47 -37.25
C GLN A 602 -6.19 2.15 -38.75
N ARG A 603 -7.19 1.40 -39.22
CA ARG A 603 -7.36 1.10 -40.66
C ARG A 603 -7.58 2.35 -41.50
N LEU A 604 -8.20 3.37 -40.93
CA LEU A 604 -8.44 4.67 -41.59
C LEU A 604 -7.27 5.65 -41.45
N GLY A 605 -6.17 5.24 -40.81
CA GLY A 605 -5.00 6.10 -40.58
C GLY A 605 -5.26 7.23 -39.56
N LEU A 606 -6.33 7.13 -38.78
CA LEU A 606 -6.66 8.08 -37.72
C LEU A 606 -5.91 7.75 -36.42
N GLY A 607 -5.74 8.76 -35.56
CA GLY A 607 -5.26 8.55 -34.21
C GLY A 607 -6.21 7.69 -33.38
N THR A 608 -5.72 7.17 -32.25
CA THR A 608 -6.47 6.22 -31.39
C THR A 608 -6.85 6.80 -30.03
N SER A 609 -6.64 8.11 -29.82
CA SER A 609 -7.14 8.81 -28.64
C SER A 609 -8.64 9.01 -28.79
N MET A 610 -9.43 8.41 -27.90
CA MET A 610 -10.88 8.44 -28.02
C MET A 610 -11.61 8.80 -26.73
N VAL A 611 -12.79 9.39 -26.86
CA VAL A 611 -13.78 9.51 -25.77
C VAL A 611 -14.94 8.59 -26.06
N VAL A 612 -15.32 7.78 -25.08
CA VAL A 612 -16.40 6.80 -25.20
C VAL A 612 -17.62 7.34 -24.46
N ALA A 613 -18.76 7.44 -25.14
CA ALA A 613 -20.03 7.85 -24.58
C ALA A 613 -20.88 6.63 -24.24
N THR A 614 -21.33 6.53 -22.99
CA THR A 614 -22.25 5.50 -22.50
C THR A 614 -23.08 6.02 -21.32
N ASN A 615 -23.93 5.22 -20.68
CA ASN A 615 -24.67 5.65 -19.50
C ASN A 615 -23.77 5.83 -18.26
N ASP A 616 -24.16 6.73 -17.37
CA ASP A 616 -23.45 7.07 -16.13
C ASP A 616 -23.12 5.86 -15.22
N TYR A 617 -24.03 4.90 -15.06
CA TYR A 617 -23.78 3.68 -14.28
C TYR A 617 -22.74 2.75 -14.92
N HIS A 618 -22.60 2.77 -16.26
CA HIS A 618 -21.71 1.88 -17.01
C HIS A 618 -20.34 2.51 -17.30
N ALA A 619 -20.24 3.84 -17.30
CA ALA A 619 -19.05 4.58 -17.70
C ALA A 619 -17.77 4.12 -16.97
N PHE A 620 -17.86 3.88 -15.66
CA PHE A 620 -16.69 3.46 -14.89
C PHE A 620 -16.22 2.04 -15.23
N ARG A 621 -17.13 1.07 -15.39
CA ARG A 621 -16.77 -0.29 -15.81
C ARG A 621 -16.19 -0.29 -17.22
N ALA A 622 -16.80 0.45 -18.15
CA ALA A 622 -16.28 0.63 -19.51
C ALA A 622 -14.86 1.23 -19.50
N GLY A 623 -14.60 2.19 -18.61
CA GLY A 623 -13.26 2.75 -18.41
C GLY A 623 -12.25 1.71 -17.91
N ILE A 624 -12.63 0.87 -16.95
CA ILE A 624 -11.78 -0.24 -16.48
C ILE A 624 -11.46 -1.20 -17.64
N VAL A 625 -12.45 -1.56 -18.46
CA VAL A 625 -12.26 -2.43 -19.63
C VAL A 625 -11.27 -1.81 -20.62
N ALA A 626 -11.46 -0.53 -20.96
CA ALA A 626 -10.56 0.18 -21.88
C ALA A 626 -9.11 0.20 -21.38
N ARG A 627 -8.91 0.37 -20.07
CA ARG A 627 -7.58 0.33 -19.45
C ARG A 627 -6.94 -1.06 -19.57
N GLU A 628 -7.68 -2.12 -19.27
CA GLU A 628 -7.21 -3.51 -19.34
C GLU A 628 -6.77 -3.89 -20.76
N GLN A 629 -7.44 -3.36 -21.78
CA GLN A 629 -7.13 -3.58 -23.19
C GLN A 629 -6.03 -2.65 -23.75
N GLY A 630 -5.47 -1.76 -22.93
CA GLY A 630 -4.50 -0.77 -23.41
C GLY A 630 -5.08 0.19 -24.46
N VAL A 631 -6.39 0.46 -24.41
CA VAL A 631 -7.07 1.43 -25.27
C VAL A 631 -6.98 2.80 -24.61
N SER A 632 -6.52 3.80 -25.38
CA SER A 632 -6.45 5.19 -24.96
C SER A 632 -7.83 5.85 -25.02
N ALA A 633 -8.75 5.38 -24.18
CA ALA A 633 -10.13 5.85 -24.11
C ALA A 633 -10.47 6.47 -22.75
N GLN A 634 -11.02 7.68 -22.76
CA GLN A 634 -11.75 8.24 -21.63
C GLN A 634 -13.23 7.89 -21.79
N VAL A 635 -13.98 7.76 -20.70
CA VAL A 635 -15.41 7.40 -20.79
C VAL A 635 -16.24 8.46 -20.08
N VAL A 636 -17.27 8.95 -20.76
CA VAL A 636 -18.23 9.93 -20.24
C VAL A 636 -19.61 9.29 -20.08
N GLY A 637 -20.31 9.69 -19.02
CA GLY A 637 -21.66 9.22 -18.71
C GLY A 637 -22.76 10.12 -19.27
N ALA A 638 -23.78 9.51 -19.88
CA ALA A 638 -25.07 10.09 -20.20
C ALA A 638 -26.07 9.81 -19.06
N PRO A 639 -27.01 10.73 -18.78
CA PRO A 639 -28.00 10.55 -17.71
C PRO A 639 -28.81 9.25 -17.84
N THR A 640 -29.05 8.58 -16.72
CA THR A 640 -29.90 7.37 -16.66
C THR A 640 -31.21 7.64 -15.93
N ALA A 641 -32.28 6.95 -16.34
CA ALA A 641 -33.57 6.99 -15.66
C ALA A 641 -33.46 6.49 -14.20
N ARG A 642 -34.05 7.26 -13.26
CA ARG A 642 -33.92 7.03 -11.80
C ARG A 642 -34.34 5.63 -11.35
N TYR A 643 -35.35 5.03 -11.99
CA TYR A 643 -35.85 3.70 -11.62
C TYR A 643 -34.90 2.56 -12.04
N TYR A 644 -34.11 2.76 -13.10
CA TYR A 644 -33.21 1.73 -13.64
C TYR A 644 -31.82 1.78 -12.99
N PHE A 645 -31.46 2.94 -12.43
CA PHE A 645 -30.14 3.18 -11.87
C PHE A 645 -29.73 2.19 -10.76
N PRO A 646 -30.55 1.87 -9.74
CA PRO A 646 -30.13 0.98 -8.66
C PRO A 646 -29.75 -0.44 -9.10
N SER A 647 -30.61 -1.08 -9.90
CA SER A 647 -30.37 -2.46 -10.38
C SER A 647 -29.20 -2.51 -11.35
N ALA A 648 -29.07 -1.51 -12.22
CA ALA A 648 -27.95 -1.40 -13.16
C ALA A 648 -26.62 -1.23 -12.43
N VAL A 649 -26.53 -0.32 -11.46
CA VAL A 649 -25.31 -0.11 -10.67
C VAL A 649 -24.90 -1.36 -9.90
N LEU A 650 -25.85 -2.11 -9.33
CA LEU A 650 -25.55 -3.36 -8.64
C LEU A 650 -24.97 -4.40 -9.60
N ARG A 651 -25.54 -4.53 -10.80
CA ARG A 651 -25.04 -5.42 -11.85
C ARG A 651 -23.63 -5.03 -12.30
N GLU A 652 -23.38 -3.74 -12.49
CA GLU A 652 -22.06 -3.22 -12.84
C GLU A 652 -21.03 -3.45 -11.73
N PHE A 653 -21.43 -3.27 -10.47
CA PHE A 653 -20.57 -3.55 -9.31
C PHE A 653 -20.18 -5.03 -9.24
N VAL A 654 -21.14 -5.95 -9.38
CA VAL A 654 -20.88 -7.39 -9.46
C VAL A 654 -19.94 -7.70 -10.63
N GLY A 655 -20.18 -7.07 -11.79
CA GLY A 655 -19.31 -7.20 -12.97
C GLY A 655 -17.88 -6.70 -12.75
N VAL A 656 -17.65 -5.76 -11.83
CA VAL A 656 -16.29 -5.33 -11.44
C VAL A 656 -15.66 -6.29 -10.43
N LEU A 657 -16.41 -6.78 -9.43
CA LEU A 657 -15.91 -7.77 -8.46
C LEU A 657 -15.54 -9.09 -9.14
N ALA A 658 -16.35 -9.54 -10.11
CA ALA A 658 -16.15 -10.78 -10.84
C ALA A 658 -14.86 -10.80 -11.68
N ARG A 659 -14.21 -9.65 -11.90
CA ARG A 659 -12.91 -9.59 -12.58
C ARG A 659 -11.77 -10.13 -11.73
N ASN A 660 -11.87 -10.06 -10.40
CA ASN A 660 -10.81 -10.49 -9.48
C ASN A 660 -11.39 -11.27 -8.27
N PRO A 661 -12.08 -12.40 -8.48
CA PRO A 661 -12.80 -13.09 -7.41
C PRO A 661 -11.86 -13.59 -6.32
N LEU A 662 -10.67 -14.10 -6.69
CA LEU A 662 -9.68 -14.60 -5.74
C LEU A 662 -9.15 -13.52 -4.79
N LEU A 663 -8.99 -12.29 -5.27
CA LEU A 663 -8.58 -11.15 -4.43
C LEU A 663 -9.64 -10.87 -3.37
N HIS A 664 -10.91 -10.80 -3.77
CA HIS A 664 -12.01 -10.49 -2.86
C HIS A 664 -12.26 -11.61 -1.87
N VAL A 665 -12.16 -12.88 -2.29
CA VAL A 665 -12.22 -14.04 -1.40
C VAL A 665 -11.07 -13.99 -0.40
N GLY A 666 -9.84 -13.77 -0.85
CA GLY A 666 -8.67 -13.67 0.03
C GLY A 666 -8.80 -12.57 1.08
N VAL A 667 -9.27 -11.38 0.69
CA VAL A 667 -9.50 -10.26 1.63
C VAL A 667 -10.64 -10.57 2.60
N ALA A 668 -11.75 -11.15 2.12
CA ALA A 668 -12.88 -11.53 2.97
C ALA A 668 -12.47 -12.60 4.00
N THR A 669 -11.71 -13.63 3.59
CA THR A 669 -11.17 -14.65 4.48
C THR A 669 -10.21 -14.06 5.51
N ALA A 670 -9.27 -13.21 5.08
CA ALA A 670 -8.34 -12.55 6.00
C ALA A 670 -9.06 -11.68 7.03
N LEU A 671 -10.09 -10.94 6.60
CA LEU A 671 -10.91 -10.11 7.47
C LEU A 671 -11.72 -10.96 8.46
N ALA A 672 -12.35 -12.04 7.98
CA ALA A 672 -13.13 -12.94 8.82
C ALA A 672 -12.27 -13.63 9.88
N LEU A 673 -11.09 -14.15 9.50
CA LEU A 673 -10.14 -14.76 10.42
C LEU A 673 -9.58 -13.74 11.42
N GLY A 674 -9.23 -12.55 10.95
CA GLY A 674 -8.67 -11.49 11.79
C GLY A 674 -9.67 -10.99 12.84
N VAL A 675 -10.92 -10.72 12.43
CA VAL A 675 -11.98 -10.31 13.36
C VAL A 675 -12.36 -11.44 14.30
N GLY A 676 -12.49 -12.68 13.79
CA GLY A 676 -12.78 -13.84 14.62
C GLY A 676 -11.71 -14.07 15.70
N ALA A 677 -10.43 -14.03 15.33
CA ALA A 677 -9.31 -14.15 16.26
C ALA A 677 -9.29 -13.01 17.29
N LEU A 678 -9.56 -11.77 16.87
CA LEU A 678 -9.63 -10.63 17.79
C LEU A 678 -10.75 -10.78 18.81
N VAL A 679 -11.95 -11.21 18.38
CA VAL A 679 -13.09 -11.43 19.28
C VAL A 679 -12.77 -12.55 20.28
N GLN A 680 -12.18 -13.66 19.83
CA GLN A 680 -11.75 -14.76 20.70
C GLN A 680 -10.67 -14.31 21.70
N LEU A 681 -9.75 -13.44 21.30
CA LEU A 681 -8.71 -12.92 22.21
C LEU A 681 -9.26 -11.91 23.24
N LEU A 682 -10.34 -11.20 22.91
CA LEU A 682 -10.95 -10.21 23.80
C LEU A 682 -12.02 -10.80 24.74
N LEU A 683 -12.69 -11.87 24.31
CA LEU A 683 -13.85 -12.45 25.01
C LEU A 683 -13.65 -13.91 25.46
N GLY A 684 -12.62 -14.60 24.97
CA GLY A 684 -12.20 -15.93 25.39
C GLY A 684 -11.02 -15.85 26.34
#